data_AF-A0A563DBE9-F1
#
_entry.id   AF-A0A563DBE9-F1
#
_cell.length_a   1.000
_cell.length_b   1.000
_cell.length_c   1.000
_cell.angle_alpha   90.00
_cell.angle_beta   90.00
_cell.angle_gamma   90.00
#
_symmetry.space_group_name_H-M   'P 1'
#
loop_
_entity.id
_entity.type
_entity.pdbx_description
1 polymer ?
#
loop_
_entity_poly.entity_id
_entity_poly.type
_entity_poly.pdbx_seq_one_letter_code
_entity_poly.pdbx_strand_id
1 'polypeptide(L)'
;MIKTRTLVSIFAAAAIGVFSLVFFANQSNAVTASDWRAGDIVDDFVFTNSDDMTVADIQAFLNSVNPNCDTYGTERAVEKGRGDITRAQYAALRGWAGPPYVCLKDYYEVPKYSPGNYIPANNFSGSIPAGAVSAAQIIYDAAKRNNLSPKVILVKIATESAGPLTSDNWPLQSQYTYAMGSHCPDSGPGGSANCDRNYAGFSMQVESGAQLMRWYLDNMEKPWWSYKKPFATNSILWNVVQRGCGAGDVYIASKATAALYTYTPYQPNQAALNNMYGLGDHCSAYGNRNFWRVWNDWFGSTQYSRPIISFKSHISYYGWTGLVHNRGITGFTGQSKSMQAFSIDGEVTYSSYSEERGWQPTVYGSMQSGTTDLNRPIQAVKIQPTGSLAEKYDLYYRAHVSYVGWMGWAKNGEPAGITGGPGNNIEALEIRLVHKGSSAPEDSGQAFKNISTKGDSSPLAASISSHVGMVGWQPAVTDEMISGTTGQSRRIEAVKASLINKTGISGNLRYSSHVSWVGWQDWKNANEISGTTGQFKSVEAIRFMLTSDLAKSYDIWYRAYSQYVGWMGWAKNGEPAGSTGATRQLEAIQIRIVPKNSIALPSGAFYNPANTPVPDLYDLNYSTHVSYVGWMPNVSQGIMSGTTGRSFAVEALRIAKAISQRDGSTITIRCSSKSANDPWSADIPVTEQQICGTTGQTKALNGIKLTLSETDAKKYDIYYQTHLSWIGWQEWKKNGEVAGDKPGSHIEAIRIKLVEK
;
A
#
# COMPACT_ATOMS: atom_id res chain seq x y z
N MET A 1 35.57 -57.46 6.68
CA MET A 1 36.55 -57.40 7.79
C MET A 1 36.09 -56.31 8.74
N ILE A 2 35.82 -56.71 9.98
CA ILE A 2 35.32 -55.92 11.10
C ILE A 2 36.45 -55.00 11.59
N LYS A 3 36.15 -53.74 11.98
CA LYS A 3 36.46 -53.12 13.29
C LYS A 3 36.31 -51.58 13.27
N THR A 4 35.20 -51.13 13.88
CA THR A 4 35.14 -50.24 15.06
C THR A 4 36.50 -49.75 15.62
N ARG A 5 36.71 -48.53 16.13
CA ARG A 5 35.96 -47.87 17.22
C ARG A 5 36.55 -46.48 17.60
N THR A 6 35.67 -45.58 18.09
CA THR A 6 35.82 -44.58 19.21
C THR A 6 36.50 -43.18 19.04
N LEU A 7 35.62 -42.16 19.03
CA LEU A 7 35.51 -40.93 19.88
C LEU A 7 36.75 -40.15 20.36
N VAL A 8 36.74 -38.83 20.12
CA VAL A 8 36.90 -37.77 21.14
C VAL A 8 36.07 -36.53 20.75
N SER A 9 35.31 -36.01 21.72
CA SER A 9 34.48 -34.80 21.68
C SER A 9 35.31 -33.54 21.97
N ILE A 10 35.17 -32.44 21.21
CA ILE A 10 35.55 -31.08 21.66
C ILE A 10 34.58 -30.02 21.09
N PHE A 11 33.89 -29.37 22.04
CA PHE A 11 33.33 -28.02 22.10
C PHE A 11 32.79 -27.27 20.87
N ALA A 12 31.55 -26.83 21.05
CA ALA A 12 30.82 -25.84 20.27
C ALA A 12 31.52 -24.46 20.24
N ALA A 13 31.58 -23.86 19.05
CA ALA A 13 31.58 -22.42 18.87
C ALA A 13 30.53 -22.08 17.81
N ALA A 14 29.35 -21.66 18.28
CA ALA A 14 28.30 -21.13 17.42
C ALA A 14 28.75 -19.77 16.87
N ALA A 15 29.14 -19.73 15.60
CA ALA A 15 29.18 -18.47 14.85
C ALA A 15 27.73 -18.11 14.49
N ILE A 16 27.09 -17.33 15.37
CA ILE A 16 25.79 -16.73 15.10
C ILE A 16 25.99 -15.72 13.96
N GLY A 17 25.60 -16.10 12.75
CA GLY A 17 25.40 -15.18 11.64
C GLY A 17 24.16 -14.33 11.94
N VAL A 18 24.35 -13.17 12.56
CA VAL A 18 23.31 -12.15 12.74
C VAL A 18 22.96 -11.59 11.36
N PHE A 19 21.86 -12.04 10.76
CA PHE A 19 21.24 -11.30 9.66
C PHE A 19 20.41 -10.17 10.26
N SER A 20 21.07 -9.04 10.51
CA SER A 20 20.44 -7.77 10.86
C SER A 20 19.55 -7.31 9.70
N LEU A 21 18.25 -7.17 9.96
CA LEU A 21 17.29 -6.54 9.05
C LEU A 21 17.67 -5.08 8.87
N VAL A 22 18.16 -4.76 7.67
CA VAL A 22 18.36 -3.40 7.20
C VAL A 22 16.98 -2.78 7.01
N PHE A 23 16.65 -1.83 7.88
CA PHE A 23 15.59 -0.87 7.63
C PHE A 23 15.95 -0.11 6.35
N PHE A 24 15.11 -0.16 5.32
CA PHE A 24 15.10 0.93 4.35
C PHE A 24 14.52 2.14 5.06
N ALA A 25 15.38 2.89 5.77
CA ALA A 25 15.32 4.32 5.63
C ALA A 25 15.41 4.57 4.13
N ASN A 26 14.41 5.21 3.52
CA ASN A 26 14.70 5.93 2.30
C ASN A 26 15.67 7.03 2.73
N GLN A 27 16.97 6.74 2.74
CA GLN A 27 17.93 7.82 2.63
C GLN A 27 17.65 8.43 1.26
N SER A 28 16.98 9.56 1.28
CA SER A 28 17.02 10.48 0.15
C SER A 28 18.49 10.75 -0.15
N ASN A 29 18.82 10.92 -1.43
CA ASN A 29 20.16 11.31 -1.80
C ASN A 29 20.50 12.62 -1.08
N ALA A 30 21.74 12.73 -0.57
CA ALA A 30 22.21 13.94 0.08
C ALA A 30 21.90 15.16 -0.79
N VAL A 31 21.13 16.10 -0.25
CA VAL A 31 20.73 17.30 -0.98
C VAL A 31 21.92 18.22 -1.19
N THR A 32 21.92 18.94 -2.30
CA THR A 32 23.04 19.79 -2.72
C THR A 32 22.66 21.27 -2.77
N ALA A 33 23.67 22.13 -2.90
CA ALA A 33 23.44 23.57 -3.10
C ALA A 33 22.52 23.87 -4.31
N SER A 34 22.55 23.04 -5.35
CA SER A 34 21.70 23.21 -6.54
C SER A 34 20.23 22.87 -6.33
N ASP A 35 19.88 22.19 -5.24
CA ASP A 35 18.50 21.83 -4.90
C ASP A 35 17.85 22.90 -3.99
N TRP A 36 18.67 23.73 -3.32
CA TRP A 36 18.20 24.80 -2.45
C TRP A 36 17.48 25.91 -3.23
N ARG A 37 16.31 26.32 -2.73
CA ARG A 37 15.55 27.46 -3.25
C ARG A 37 15.21 28.38 -2.09
N ALA A 38 15.91 29.51 -1.97
CA ALA A 38 15.72 30.44 -0.85
C ALA A 38 14.27 30.94 -0.73
N GLY A 39 13.59 31.10 -1.86
CA GLY A 39 12.19 31.54 -1.92
C GLY A 39 11.15 30.45 -1.70
N ASP A 40 11.55 29.17 -1.73
CA ASP A 40 10.64 28.04 -1.80
C ASP A 40 11.16 26.89 -0.91
N ILE A 41 11.20 27.16 0.39
CA ILE A 41 11.77 26.26 1.39
C ILE A 41 10.81 25.09 1.65
N VAL A 42 9.51 25.38 1.80
CA VAL A 42 8.48 24.38 2.09
C VAL A 42 7.12 24.86 1.60
N ASP A 43 6.32 23.93 1.09
CA ASP A 43 4.96 24.18 0.60
C ASP A 43 3.94 24.34 1.74
N ASP A 44 2.93 25.19 1.53
CA ASP A 44 1.88 25.50 2.51
C ASP A 44 1.08 24.25 2.94
N PHE A 45 0.77 23.33 2.01
CA PHE A 45 0.02 22.10 2.30
C PHE A 45 0.85 21.13 3.14
N VAL A 46 2.12 20.93 2.76
CA VAL A 46 3.05 20.08 3.53
C VAL A 46 3.23 20.63 4.95
N PHE A 47 3.36 21.95 5.09
CA PHE A 47 3.59 22.60 6.37
C PHE A 47 2.38 22.55 7.30
N THR A 48 1.16 22.57 6.74
CA THR A 48 -0.10 22.67 7.50
C THR A 48 -0.87 21.34 7.63
N ASN A 49 -0.36 20.24 7.08
CA ASN A 49 -1.01 18.94 7.17
C ASN A 49 -0.90 18.33 8.58
N SER A 50 -1.82 18.68 9.48
CA SER A 50 -1.84 18.17 10.86
C SER A 50 -2.19 16.68 10.98
N ASP A 51 -2.61 16.01 9.90
CA ASP A 51 -2.89 14.57 9.83
C ASP A 51 -1.69 13.73 9.35
N ASP A 52 -0.54 14.37 9.08
CA ASP A 52 0.60 13.73 8.40
C ASP A 52 1.32 12.64 9.21
N MET A 53 1.17 12.64 10.55
CA MET A 53 1.69 11.57 11.41
C MET A 53 0.74 11.33 12.60
N THR A 54 0.52 10.07 12.94
CA THR A 54 -0.11 9.68 14.21
C THR A 54 0.91 9.71 15.36
N VAL A 55 0.45 9.62 16.61
CA VAL A 55 1.33 9.47 17.79
C VAL A 55 2.28 8.27 17.63
N ALA A 56 1.77 7.17 17.08
CA ALA A 56 2.57 5.97 16.84
C ALA A 56 3.65 6.19 15.78
N ASP A 57 3.34 6.92 14.71
CA ASP A 57 4.33 7.27 13.67
C ASP A 57 5.42 8.18 14.21
N ILE A 58 5.06 9.16 15.05
CA ILE A 58 6.03 10.06 15.70
C ILE A 58 6.95 9.26 16.62
N GLN A 59 6.39 8.35 17.44
CA GLN A 59 7.18 7.50 18.32
C GLN A 59 8.10 6.56 17.54
N ALA A 60 7.61 5.96 16.45
CA ALA A 60 8.41 5.11 15.58
C ALA A 60 9.55 5.91 14.91
N PHE A 61 9.27 7.13 14.47
CA PHE A 61 10.27 8.04 13.92
C PHE A 61 11.36 8.38 14.95
N LEU A 62 10.97 8.76 16.18
CA LEU A 62 11.92 9.07 17.27
C LEU A 62 12.80 7.86 17.62
N ASN A 63 12.23 6.65 17.62
CA ASN A 63 12.98 5.41 17.80
C ASN A 63 14.00 5.17 16.67
N SER A 64 13.65 5.56 15.44
CA SER A 64 14.50 5.35 14.26
C SER A 64 15.65 6.35 14.14
N VAL A 65 15.42 7.62 14.49
CA VAL A 65 16.41 8.70 14.32
C VAL A 65 17.48 8.70 15.42
N ASN A 66 17.16 8.13 16.58
CA ASN A 66 18.08 7.98 17.70
C ASN A 66 17.94 6.59 18.35
N PRO A 67 18.47 5.53 17.71
CA PRO A 67 18.31 4.16 18.20
C PRO A 67 19.10 3.87 19.48
N ASN A 68 20.16 4.63 19.77
CA ASN A 68 21.09 4.35 20.86
C ASN A 68 21.09 5.51 21.86
N CYS A 69 20.62 5.28 23.09
CA CYS A 69 20.68 6.27 24.17
C CYS A 69 21.81 5.93 25.15
N ASP A 70 22.72 6.86 25.40
CA ASP A 70 23.75 6.76 26.45
C ASP A 70 23.18 7.23 27.79
N THR A 71 22.17 6.51 28.29
CA THR A 71 21.42 6.84 29.51
C THR A 71 22.33 7.10 30.71
N TYR A 72 23.47 6.41 30.81
CA TYR A 72 24.38 6.53 31.95
C TYR A 72 25.62 7.38 31.68
N GLY A 73 25.72 8.00 30.50
CA GLY A 73 26.86 8.86 30.14
C GLY A 73 28.19 8.11 30.13
N THR A 74 28.16 6.83 29.74
CA THR A 74 29.31 5.93 29.76
C THR A 74 30.19 6.06 28.52
N GLU A 75 29.65 6.61 27.42
CA GLU A 75 30.43 6.89 26.22
C GLU A 75 31.37 8.08 26.44
N ARG A 76 32.36 8.21 25.54
CA ARG A 76 33.37 9.27 25.59
C ARG A 76 32.81 10.58 25.03
N ALA A 77 33.12 11.71 25.66
CA ALA A 77 32.66 13.04 25.24
C ALA A 77 33.48 13.61 24.06
N VAL A 78 33.66 12.81 23.00
CA VAL A 78 34.49 13.16 21.82
C VAL A 78 33.92 14.37 21.07
N GLU A 79 32.60 14.50 21.00
CA GLU A 79 31.88 15.62 20.40
C GLU A 79 32.11 16.95 21.13
N LYS A 80 32.59 16.90 22.38
CA LYS A 80 33.01 18.06 23.17
C LYS A 80 34.52 18.22 23.25
N GLY A 81 35.28 17.47 22.43
CA GLY A 81 36.74 17.48 22.41
C GLY A 81 37.39 16.79 23.62
N ARG A 82 36.65 15.95 24.35
CA ARG A 82 37.09 15.30 25.61
C ARG A 82 36.95 13.79 25.53
N GLY A 83 37.68 13.18 24.61
CA GLY A 83 37.74 11.72 24.46
C GLY A 83 38.40 10.99 25.64
N ASP A 84 39.07 11.71 26.52
CA ASP A 84 39.77 11.21 27.71
C ASP A 84 38.82 10.85 28.87
N ILE A 85 37.62 11.44 28.90
CA ILE A 85 36.64 11.25 29.98
C ILE A 85 35.26 10.83 29.44
N THR A 86 34.42 10.27 30.30
CA THR A 86 33.05 9.92 29.92
C THR A 86 32.16 11.16 29.88
N ARG A 87 31.02 11.07 29.20
CA ARG A 87 30.00 12.11 29.17
C ARG A 87 29.48 12.49 30.56
N ALA A 88 29.27 11.50 31.44
CA ALA A 88 28.91 11.75 32.83
C ALA A 88 30.00 12.52 33.60
N GLN A 89 31.28 12.16 33.40
CA GLN A 89 32.40 12.89 34.01
C GLN A 89 32.51 14.32 33.45
N TYR A 90 32.31 14.49 32.14
CA TYR A 90 32.32 15.81 31.51
C TYR A 90 31.19 16.70 32.02
N ALA A 91 29.96 16.16 32.15
CA ALA A 91 28.83 16.86 32.73
C ALA A 91 29.11 17.29 34.18
N ALA A 92 29.65 16.39 35.01
CA ALA A 92 30.00 16.70 36.39
C ALA A 92 31.04 17.83 36.50
N LEU A 93 32.09 17.83 35.64
CA LEU A 93 33.09 18.92 35.60
C LEU A 93 32.50 20.28 35.24
N ARG A 94 31.36 20.30 34.53
CA ARG A 94 30.65 21.52 34.12
C ARG A 94 29.52 21.91 35.07
N GLY A 95 29.27 21.13 36.12
CA GLY A 95 28.14 21.31 37.03
C GLY A 95 26.78 21.05 36.35
N TRP A 96 26.76 20.29 35.26
CA TRP A 96 25.52 19.88 34.59
C TRP A 96 24.88 18.69 35.30
N ALA A 97 23.58 18.50 35.07
CA ALA A 97 22.87 17.33 35.59
C ALA A 97 23.56 16.02 35.13
N GLY A 98 23.83 15.15 36.10
CA GLY A 98 24.38 13.82 35.83
C GLY A 98 23.30 12.83 35.36
N PRO A 99 23.70 11.59 35.02
CA PRO A 99 22.75 10.55 34.62
C PRO A 99 21.73 10.21 35.74
N PRO A 100 20.56 9.63 35.39
CA PRO A 100 20.21 9.12 34.06
C PRO A 100 19.81 10.22 33.07
N TYR A 101 20.39 10.17 31.86
CA TYR A 101 19.96 10.95 30.71
C TYR A 101 18.75 10.29 30.05
N VAL A 102 17.79 11.09 29.59
CA VAL A 102 16.56 10.60 28.95
C VAL A 102 16.54 11.10 27.51
N CYS A 103 16.65 10.20 26.53
CA CYS A 103 16.53 10.55 25.12
C CYS A 103 15.08 10.89 24.76
N LEU A 104 14.88 11.68 23.69
CA LEU A 104 13.56 12.23 23.35
C LEU A 104 12.50 11.14 23.13
N LYS A 105 12.92 9.99 22.58
CA LYS A 105 12.06 8.81 22.38
C LYS A 105 11.52 8.21 23.68
N ASP A 106 12.22 8.41 24.80
CA ASP A 106 11.89 7.87 26.13
C ASP A 106 11.44 8.98 27.11
N TYR A 107 11.25 10.21 26.62
CA TYR A 107 10.90 11.37 27.45
C TYR A 107 9.40 11.44 27.75
N TYR A 108 9.07 11.69 29.01
CA TYR A 108 7.71 11.89 29.51
C TYR A 108 7.63 13.14 30.38
N GLU A 109 6.57 13.92 30.19
CA GLU A 109 6.32 15.16 30.93
C GLU A 109 4.83 15.31 31.22
N VAL A 110 4.48 15.86 32.39
CA VAL A 110 3.12 16.33 32.69
C VAL A 110 2.88 17.61 31.89
N PRO A 111 1.99 17.60 30.88
CA PRO A 111 1.92 18.72 29.94
C PRO A 111 1.57 20.05 30.60
N LYS A 112 2.25 21.11 30.16
CA LYS A 112 2.00 22.50 30.51
C LYS A 112 1.57 23.25 29.25
N TYR A 113 0.36 23.80 29.26
CA TYR A 113 -0.23 24.52 28.12
C TYR A 113 -0.41 26.02 28.36
N SER A 114 -0.11 26.51 29.56
CA SER A 114 -0.14 27.93 29.89
C SER A 114 1.20 28.39 30.47
N PRO A 115 1.63 29.63 30.20
CA PRO A 115 2.83 30.20 30.80
C PRO A 115 2.76 30.18 32.34
N GLY A 116 3.90 29.90 32.98
CA GLY A 116 3.99 29.90 34.44
C GLY A 116 5.42 29.62 34.91
N ASN A 117 5.79 30.19 36.05
CA ASN A 117 7.15 30.16 36.59
C ASN A 117 7.51 28.83 37.27
N TYR A 118 7.40 27.73 36.53
CA TYR A 118 7.82 26.39 36.96
C TYR A 118 8.19 25.52 35.75
N ILE A 119 9.05 24.53 35.99
CA ILE A 119 9.38 23.48 35.02
C ILE A 119 8.41 22.31 35.26
N PRO A 120 7.72 21.79 34.22
CA PRO A 120 6.80 20.68 34.40
C PRO A 120 7.50 19.42 34.90
N ALA A 121 6.79 18.62 35.70
CA ALA A 121 7.30 17.35 36.19
C ALA A 121 7.58 16.39 35.02
N ASN A 122 8.76 15.78 35.01
CA ASN A 122 9.22 14.91 33.94
C ASN A 122 10.08 13.76 34.50
N ASN A 123 10.47 12.83 33.62
CA ASN A 123 11.15 11.59 34.01
C ASN A 123 12.68 11.66 34.10
N PHE A 124 13.30 12.84 34.07
CA PHE A 124 14.74 12.98 34.39
C PHE A 124 15.06 12.68 35.86
N SER A 125 14.05 12.65 36.74
CA SER A 125 14.16 12.18 38.13
C SER A 125 14.32 10.66 38.25
N GLY A 126 14.24 9.92 37.15
CA GLY A 126 14.33 8.46 37.10
C GLY A 126 13.00 7.71 37.20
N SER A 127 11.87 8.41 37.36
CA SER A 127 10.53 7.81 37.32
C SER A 127 9.56 8.66 36.49
N ILE A 128 8.59 8.01 35.83
CA ILE A 128 7.56 8.71 35.06
C ILE A 128 6.52 9.30 36.03
N PRO A 129 6.33 10.63 36.08
CA PRO A 129 5.33 11.24 36.96
C PRO A 129 3.91 10.85 36.58
N ALA A 130 3.00 10.83 37.56
CA ALA A 130 1.58 10.60 37.31
C ALA A 130 1.00 11.71 36.40
N GLY A 131 0.23 11.32 35.38
CA GLY A 131 -0.34 12.25 34.40
C GLY A 131 0.63 12.72 33.31
N ALA A 132 1.86 12.20 33.28
CA ALA A 132 2.80 12.48 32.20
C ALA A 132 2.42 11.72 30.92
N VAL A 133 2.67 12.36 29.77
CA VAL A 133 2.51 11.76 28.44
C VAL A 133 3.85 11.79 27.71
N SER A 134 4.00 10.96 26.67
CA SER A 134 5.25 10.87 25.92
C SER A 134 5.52 12.13 25.10
N ALA A 135 6.80 12.36 24.75
CA ALA A 135 7.18 13.40 23.80
C ALA A 135 6.42 13.29 22.46
N ALA A 136 6.18 12.06 21.98
CA ALA A 136 5.40 11.82 20.76
C ALA A 136 3.95 12.33 20.86
N GLN A 137 3.30 12.13 22.01
CA GLN A 137 1.96 12.65 22.27
C GLN A 137 1.95 14.18 22.34
N ILE A 138 2.94 14.78 23.02
CA ILE A 138 3.09 16.24 23.12
C ILE A 138 3.21 16.89 21.74
N ILE A 139 4.06 16.31 20.87
CA ILE A 139 4.26 16.78 19.50
C ILE A 139 2.96 16.67 18.69
N TYR A 140 2.27 15.53 18.77
CA TYR A 140 1.01 15.31 18.08
C TYR A 140 -0.08 16.31 18.52
N ASP A 141 -0.23 16.51 19.84
CA ASP A 141 -1.26 17.40 20.38
C ASP A 141 -1.03 18.85 19.98
N ALA A 142 0.24 19.30 19.99
CA ALA A 142 0.60 20.65 19.53
C ALA A 142 0.36 20.83 18.03
N ALA A 143 0.73 19.83 17.21
CA ALA A 143 0.46 19.83 15.77
C ALA A 143 -1.03 19.94 15.46
N LYS A 144 -1.86 19.13 16.15
CA LYS A 144 -3.32 19.16 16.01
C LYS A 144 -3.93 20.49 16.40
N ARG A 145 -3.57 21.01 17.58
CA ARG A 145 -4.15 22.28 18.09
C ARG A 145 -3.77 23.49 17.24
N ASN A 146 -2.61 23.44 16.58
CA ASN A 146 -2.08 24.56 15.81
C ASN A 146 -2.17 24.36 14.28
N ASN A 147 -2.83 23.30 13.81
CA ASN A 147 -2.96 22.97 12.38
C ASN A 147 -1.61 23.03 11.63
N LEU A 148 -0.62 22.32 12.15
CA LEU A 148 0.72 22.17 11.59
C LEU A 148 1.05 20.70 11.42
N SER A 149 1.90 20.35 10.44
CA SER A 149 2.41 18.99 10.33
C SER A 149 3.31 18.63 11.53
N PRO A 150 3.16 17.44 12.14
CA PRO A 150 4.09 16.95 13.16
C PRO A 150 5.55 16.93 12.68
N LYS A 151 5.80 16.76 11.37
CA LYS A 151 7.14 16.82 10.77
C LYS A 151 7.79 18.19 10.91
N VAL A 152 7.01 19.28 10.83
CA VAL A 152 7.52 20.64 11.07
C VAL A 152 8.06 20.74 12.49
N ILE A 153 7.27 20.31 13.47
CA ILE A 153 7.67 20.36 14.88
C ILE A 153 8.92 19.51 15.12
N LEU A 154 8.98 18.28 14.59
CA LEU A 154 10.13 17.40 14.70
C LEU A 154 11.41 18.04 14.14
N VAL A 155 11.36 18.60 12.93
CA VAL A 155 12.53 19.24 12.30
C VAL A 155 12.94 20.50 13.06
N LYS A 156 11.99 21.26 13.60
CA LYS A 156 12.31 22.44 14.41
C LYS A 156 13.00 22.06 15.72
N ILE A 157 12.52 21.05 16.44
CA ILE A 157 13.22 20.50 17.63
C ILE A 157 14.65 20.04 17.26
N ALA A 158 14.85 19.53 16.05
CA ALA A 158 16.15 19.07 15.56
C ALA A 158 17.14 20.19 15.17
N THR A 159 16.63 21.38 14.87
CA THR A 159 17.41 22.45 14.23
C THR A 159 17.51 23.72 15.07
N GLU A 160 16.77 23.79 16.18
CA GLU A 160 16.70 24.97 17.05
C GLU A 160 17.82 25.07 18.10
N SER A 161 17.90 26.26 18.69
CA SER A 161 18.99 26.84 19.48
C SER A 161 19.55 26.02 20.65
N ALA A 162 18.85 24.99 21.15
CA ALA A 162 19.37 24.13 22.21
C ALA A 162 20.24 22.93 21.72
N GLY A 163 20.28 22.68 20.40
CA GLY A 163 20.98 21.54 19.79
C GLY A 163 20.01 20.48 19.26
N PRO A 164 20.49 19.46 18.51
CA PRO A 164 19.63 18.54 17.77
C PRO A 164 19.02 17.47 18.69
N LEU A 165 18.09 17.88 19.55
CA LEU A 165 17.49 17.06 20.62
C LEU A 165 16.90 15.74 20.10
N THR A 166 16.41 15.72 18.86
CA THR A 166 15.90 14.51 18.21
C THR A 166 16.96 13.43 18.02
N SER A 167 18.22 13.80 17.77
CA SER A 167 19.33 12.87 17.49
C SER A 167 20.40 12.82 18.60
N ASP A 168 20.25 13.61 19.65
CA ASP A 168 21.19 13.63 20.78
C ASP A 168 20.99 12.39 21.65
N ASN A 169 22.05 11.59 21.83
CA ASN A 169 22.00 10.36 22.60
C ASN A 169 22.30 10.52 24.09
N TRP A 170 22.61 11.73 24.58
CA TRP A 170 22.78 12.03 26.00
C TRP A 170 22.25 13.43 26.35
N PRO A 171 21.00 13.75 25.97
CA PRO A 171 20.52 15.12 26.02
C PRO A 171 20.41 15.63 27.45
N LEU A 172 20.75 16.91 27.63
CA LEU A 172 20.66 17.61 28.90
C LEU A 172 19.24 18.11 29.13
N GLN A 173 18.83 18.23 30.40
CA GLN A 173 17.54 18.82 30.79
C GLN A 173 17.30 20.21 30.17
N SER A 174 18.36 21.00 29.98
CA SER A 174 18.29 22.33 29.36
C SER A 174 17.78 22.28 27.92
N GLN A 175 18.04 21.19 27.17
CA GLN A 175 17.54 21.00 25.81
C GLN A 175 16.02 20.84 25.79
N TYR A 176 15.44 20.16 26.77
CA TYR A 176 13.98 20.06 26.91
C TYR A 176 13.36 21.37 27.41
N THR A 177 14.07 22.07 28.28
CA THR A 177 13.59 23.31 28.90
C THR A 177 13.35 24.41 27.87
N TYR A 178 14.17 24.46 26.81
CA TYR A 178 14.14 25.48 25.75
C TYR A 178 14.19 24.86 24.34
N ALA A 179 13.47 23.75 24.13
CA ALA A 179 13.59 22.86 22.96
C ALA A 179 13.36 23.51 21.58
N MET A 180 12.59 24.60 21.52
CA MET A 180 12.31 25.30 20.26
C MET A 180 12.81 26.75 20.26
N GLY A 181 13.45 27.22 21.33
CA GLY A 181 13.89 28.62 21.45
C GLY A 181 12.75 29.64 21.47
N SER A 182 11.51 29.21 21.72
CA SER A 182 10.39 30.14 21.80
C SER A 182 10.51 31.00 23.06
N HIS A 183 10.35 32.31 22.90
CA HIS A 183 10.54 33.30 23.97
C HIS A 183 11.98 33.31 24.55
N CYS A 184 12.97 33.02 23.71
CA CYS A 184 14.40 33.12 24.00
C CYS A 184 15.07 34.20 23.14
N PRO A 185 15.06 35.48 23.55
CA PRO A 185 15.81 36.52 22.83
C PRO A 185 17.32 36.24 22.84
N ASP A 186 17.96 36.51 21.71
CA ASP A 186 19.40 36.26 21.44
C ASP A 186 20.37 37.15 22.25
N SER A 187 19.86 38.10 23.07
CA SER A 187 20.69 39.04 23.83
C SER A 187 20.37 39.04 25.33
N GLY A 188 21.30 38.54 26.13
CA GLY A 188 21.37 38.63 27.60
C GLY A 188 22.79 38.98 28.08
N PRO A 189 23.01 39.11 29.40
CA PRO A 189 24.32 39.45 29.97
C PRO A 189 25.42 38.51 29.47
N GLY A 190 26.49 39.04 28.88
CA GLY A 190 27.60 38.23 28.34
C GLY A 190 27.30 37.50 27.02
N GLY A 191 26.23 37.84 26.31
CA GLY A 191 25.87 37.23 25.02
C GLY A 191 25.14 35.89 25.13
N SER A 192 24.60 35.56 26.31
CA SER A 192 23.75 34.37 26.51
C SER A 192 22.30 34.64 26.11
N ALA A 193 21.60 33.65 25.57
CA ALA A 193 20.15 33.73 25.36
C ALA A 193 19.40 33.97 26.68
N ASN A 194 18.50 34.95 26.72
CA ASN A 194 17.74 35.32 27.92
C ASN A 194 16.30 34.76 27.88
N CYS A 195 16.19 33.44 27.97
CA CYS A 195 14.90 32.74 27.85
C CYS A 195 13.94 33.02 29.01
N ASP A 196 12.70 33.37 28.69
CA ASP A 196 11.65 33.56 29.69
C ASP A 196 11.30 32.23 30.37
N ARG A 197 11.54 32.17 31.67
CA ARG A 197 11.28 30.99 32.52
C ARG A 197 9.79 30.61 32.55
N ASN A 198 8.87 31.52 32.25
CA ASN A 198 7.46 31.19 32.16
C ASN A 198 7.14 30.19 31.05
N TYR A 199 7.98 30.15 30.00
CA TYR A 199 7.85 29.26 28.85
C TYR A 199 8.76 28.02 28.95
N ALA A 200 9.37 27.78 30.12
CA ALA A 200 10.20 26.60 30.34
C ALA A 200 9.38 25.30 30.37
N GLY A 201 9.94 24.25 29.75
CA GLY A 201 9.38 22.89 29.68
C GLY A 201 9.14 22.42 28.24
N PHE A 202 9.23 21.10 28.00
CA PHE A 202 9.18 20.57 26.64
C PHE A 202 7.82 20.81 25.98
N SER A 203 6.73 20.47 26.67
CA SER A 203 5.36 20.71 26.19
C SER A 203 5.08 22.19 25.92
N MET A 204 5.60 23.08 26.76
CA MET A 204 5.41 24.53 26.60
C MET A 204 6.23 25.10 25.45
N GLN A 205 7.46 24.63 25.25
CA GLN A 205 8.29 25.02 24.11
C GLN A 205 7.71 24.54 22.78
N VAL A 206 7.27 23.28 22.73
CA VAL A 206 6.62 22.69 21.56
C VAL A 206 5.33 23.43 21.23
N GLU A 207 4.50 23.68 22.24
CA GLU A 207 3.23 24.36 22.05
C GLU A 207 3.42 25.81 21.60
N SER A 208 4.21 26.60 22.33
CA SER A 208 4.39 28.01 22.01
C SER A 208 5.13 28.23 20.68
N GLY A 209 6.05 27.33 20.32
CA GLY A 209 6.70 27.33 19.01
C GLY A 209 5.69 27.09 17.88
N ALA A 210 4.81 26.09 18.04
CA ALA A 210 3.73 25.80 17.09
C ALA A 210 2.72 26.96 16.98
N GLN A 211 2.32 27.54 18.10
CA GLN A 211 1.42 28.71 18.15
C GLN A 211 2.01 29.91 17.42
N LEU A 212 3.31 30.21 17.59
CA LEU A 212 3.97 31.30 16.87
C LEU A 212 3.92 31.08 15.36
N MET A 213 4.24 29.88 14.87
CA MET A 213 4.19 29.57 13.44
C MET A 213 2.77 29.67 12.87
N ARG A 214 1.77 29.15 13.60
CA ARG A 214 0.35 29.28 13.21
C ARG A 214 -0.07 30.74 13.17
N TRP A 215 0.27 31.51 14.20
CA TRP A 215 -0.01 32.93 14.28
C TRP A 215 0.62 33.70 13.12
N TYR A 216 1.84 33.38 12.71
CA TYR A 216 2.47 33.96 11.52
C TYR A 216 1.64 33.69 10.26
N LEU A 217 1.30 32.43 10.00
CA LEU A 217 0.52 32.02 8.83
C LEU A 217 -0.86 32.73 8.75
N ASP A 218 -1.51 32.95 9.89
CA ASP A 218 -2.83 33.59 9.97
C ASP A 218 -2.81 35.11 9.82
N ASN A 219 -1.69 35.76 10.13
CA ASN A 219 -1.60 37.22 10.22
C ASN A 219 -0.83 37.88 9.05
N MET A 220 -0.15 37.12 8.20
CA MET A 220 0.66 37.65 7.08
C MET A 220 -0.09 38.51 6.06
N GLU A 221 -1.41 38.35 5.96
CA GLU A 221 -2.25 39.14 5.06
C GLU A 221 -2.77 40.44 5.69
N LYS A 222 -2.53 40.64 6.99
CA LYS A 222 -3.05 41.82 7.69
C LYS A 222 -2.26 43.07 7.27
N PRO A 223 -2.92 44.24 7.12
CA PRO A 223 -2.25 45.48 6.68
C PRO A 223 -1.10 45.93 7.59
N TRP A 224 -1.13 45.59 8.87
CA TRP A 224 -0.10 45.92 9.86
C TRP A 224 1.09 44.93 9.88
N TRP A 225 1.05 43.85 9.10
CA TRP A 225 2.12 42.86 9.05
C TRP A 225 3.40 43.45 8.43
N SER A 226 4.44 43.62 9.25
CA SER A 226 5.73 44.22 8.88
C SER A 226 6.87 43.22 8.76
N TYR A 227 6.65 41.94 9.08
CA TYR A 227 7.63 40.87 8.95
C TYR A 227 7.72 40.38 7.48
N LYS A 228 8.27 39.17 7.26
CA LYS A 228 8.47 38.64 5.92
C LYS A 228 7.14 38.40 5.22
N LYS A 229 7.01 38.95 4.02
CA LYS A 229 5.77 38.90 3.23
C LYS A 229 5.81 37.73 2.25
N PRO A 230 4.79 36.85 2.23
CA PRO A 230 4.68 35.84 1.19
C PRO A 230 4.31 36.48 -0.15
N PHE A 231 4.62 35.80 -1.26
CA PHE A 231 4.36 36.21 -2.64
C PHE A 231 4.97 37.58 -3.00
N ALA A 232 6.08 37.90 -2.35
CA ALA A 232 6.78 39.16 -2.51
C ALA A 232 8.29 38.98 -2.38
N THR A 233 9.04 39.89 -2.98
CA THR A 233 10.49 39.97 -2.78
C THR A 233 10.80 40.62 -1.44
N ASN A 234 11.59 39.93 -0.63
CA ASN A 234 12.04 40.38 0.67
C ASN A 234 13.57 40.43 0.68
N SER A 235 14.15 41.50 1.22
CA SER A 235 15.57 41.51 1.59
C SER A 235 15.74 40.68 2.88
N ILE A 236 16.54 39.61 2.79
CA ILE A 236 16.80 38.69 3.90
C ILE A 236 18.31 38.67 4.17
N LEU A 237 18.69 38.94 5.42
CA LEU A 237 20.09 39.01 5.84
C LEU A 237 20.76 37.62 5.78
N TRP A 238 22.06 37.62 5.49
CA TRP A 238 22.87 36.40 5.55
C TRP A 238 23.27 36.06 7.00
N ASN A 239 23.53 37.06 7.84
CA ASN A 239 23.81 36.92 9.29
C ASN A 239 23.75 38.30 9.99
N VAL A 240 23.55 38.33 11.32
CA VAL A 240 23.77 39.50 12.20
C VAL A 240 25.17 39.49 12.78
N VAL A 241 26.12 40.09 12.06
CA VAL A 241 27.49 40.32 12.57
C VAL A 241 27.79 41.81 12.55
N GLN A 242 28.60 42.28 13.51
CA GLN A 242 28.95 43.71 13.68
C GLN A 242 29.50 44.39 12.41
N ARG A 243 30.00 43.63 11.42
CA ARG A 243 30.46 44.11 10.12
C ARG A 243 29.62 43.51 8.98
N GLY A 244 28.44 44.09 8.77
CA GLY A 244 27.54 43.93 7.61
C GLY A 244 27.80 42.80 6.60
N CYS A 245 27.41 41.57 6.94
CA CYS A 245 27.39 40.42 6.01
C CYS A 245 26.43 40.59 4.82
N GLY A 246 25.64 41.66 4.78
CA GLY A 246 24.71 41.98 3.71
C GLY A 246 23.43 41.14 3.74
N ALA A 247 22.66 41.28 2.67
CA ALA A 247 21.41 40.58 2.42
C ALA A 247 21.36 40.09 0.98
N GLY A 248 20.40 39.22 0.69
CA GLY A 248 19.98 38.87 -0.65
C GLY A 248 18.49 39.09 -0.82
N ASP A 249 18.07 39.43 -2.03
CA ASP A 249 16.66 39.56 -2.38
C ASP A 249 16.06 38.19 -2.69
N VAL A 250 15.00 37.84 -1.97
CA VAL A 250 14.33 36.53 -2.05
C VAL A 250 12.85 36.75 -2.34
N TYR A 251 12.38 36.29 -3.49
CA TYR A 251 10.95 36.16 -3.75
C TYR A 251 10.41 34.95 -2.99
N ILE A 252 9.58 35.18 -1.97
CA ILE A 252 9.03 34.12 -1.12
C ILE A 252 7.76 33.56 -1.76
N ALA A 253 7.73 32.27 -2.09
CA ALA A 253 6.68 31.62 -2.87
C ALA A 253 5.53 31.03 -2.05
N SER A 254 5.65 30.93 -0.72
CA SER A 254 4.64 30.33 0.16
C SER A 254 4.53 31.05 1.50
N LYS A 255 3.37 30.95 2.17
CA LYS A 255 3.19 31.49 3.53
C LYS A 255 4.07 30.75 4.53
N ALA A 256 4.25 29.45 4.36
CA ALA A 256 5.10 28.60 5.19
C ALA A 256 6.58 29.01 5.09
N THR A 257 7.08 29.30 3.89
CA THR A 257 8.44 29.83 3.73
C THR A 257 8.58 31.21 4.39
N ALA A 258 7.58 32.09 4.28
CA ALA A 258 7.57 33.37 4.98
C ALA A 258 7.54 33.20 6.52
N ALA A 259 6.81 32.20 7.02
CA ALA A 259 6.75 31.87 8.45
C ALA A 259 8.11 31.41 8.97
N LEU A 260 8.82 30.57 8.22
CA LEU A 260 10.17 30.15 8.56
C LEU A 260 11.17 31.31 8.62
N TYR A 261 11.14 32.23 7.65
CA TYR A 261 11.97 33.44 7.73
C TYR A 261 11.52 34.46 8.78
N THR A 262 10.29 34.36 9.27
CA THR A 262 9.84 35.19 10.40
C THR A 262 10.32 34.58 11.71
N TYR A 263 10.31 33.25 11.82
CA TYR A 263 10.78 32.50 12.98
C TYR A 263 12.31 32.52 13.10
N THR A 264 13.03 32.35 11.98
CA THR A 264 14.49 32.29 11.90
C THR A 264 14.97 33.22 10.77
N PRO A 265 15.30 34.50 11.06
CA PRO A 265 15.31 35.57 10.07
C PRO A 265 16.58 35.68 9.20
N TYR A 266 17.18 34.55 8.81
CA TYR A 266 18.39 34.52 7.98
C TYR A 266 18.31 33.48 6.86
N GLN A 267 18.87 33.83 5.70
CA GLN A 267 19.12 32.87 4.61
C GLN A 267 20.59 32.42 4.62
N PRO A 268 20.90 31.21 4.12
CA PRO A 268 22.29 30.71 4.05
C PRO A 268 23.08 31.34 2.91
N ASN A 269 24.24 31.92 3.20
CA ASN A 269 25.12 32.42 2.14
C ASN A 269 25.74 31.28 1.31
N GLN A 270 26.45 31.64 0.24
CA GLN A 270 27.04 30.65 -0.66
C GLN A 270 28.04 29.72 0.06
N ALA A 271 28.80 30.21 1.04
CA ALA A 271 29.71 29.38 1.82
C ALA A 271 28.97 28.29 2.63
N ALA A 272 27.84 28.65 3.24
CA ALA A 272 26.96 27.70 3.92
C ALA A 272 26.33 26.69 2.96
N LEU A 273 25.98 27.08 1.74
CA LEU A 273 25.40 26.18 0.73
C LEU A 273 26.45 25.22 0.14
N ASN A 274 27.67 25.71 -0.12
CA ASN A 274 28.78 24.90 -0.61
C ASN A 274 29.15 23.78 0.37
N ASN A 275 28.92 23.99 1.67
CA ASN A 275 29.09 22.98 2.71
C ASN A 275 27.75 22.63 3.38
N MET A 276 26.85 22.00 2.62
CA MET A 276 25.46 21.71 3.04
C MET A 276 25.37 20.98 4.40
N TYR A 277 26.30 20.07 4.69
CA TYR A 277 26.33 19.28 5.93
C TYR A 277 27.32 19.80 6.98
N GLY A 278 28.09 20.85 6.66
CA GLY A 278 29.11 21.39 7.55
C GLY A 278 28.98 22.90 7.79
N LEU A 279 30.10 23.46 8.25
CA LEU A 279 30.24 24.88 8.56
C LEU A 279 30.69 25.65 7.31
N GLY A 280 30.12 26.83 7.15
CA GLY A 280 30.57 27.84 6.18
C GLY A 280 31.53 28.85 6.82
N ASP A 281 31.53 30.06 6.28
CA ASP A 281 32.32 31.19 6.79
C ASP A 281 31.63 31.96 7.94
N HIS A 282 32.23 33.06 8.38
CA HIS A 282 31.71 33.93 9.44
C HIS A 282 30.38 34.64 9.11
N CYS A 283 29.95 34.65 7.84
CA CYS A 283 28.68 35.22 7.41
C CYS A 283 27.60 34.16 7.15
N SER A 284 27.90 32.89 7.46
CA SER A 284 26.98 31.79 7.26
C SER A 284 25.90 31.76 8.34
N ALA A 285 24.64 31.64 7.93
CA ALA A 285 23.54 31.25 8.78
C ALA A 285 23.00 29.87 8.38
N TYR A 286 22.53 29.11 9.36
CA TYR A 286 22.23 27.69 9.17
C TYR A 286 20.77 27.31 9.42
N GLY A 287 19.97 28.13 10.11
CA GLY A 287 18.63 27.72 10.58
C GLY A 287 17.71 27.20 9.47
N ASN A 288 17.38 28.04 8.49
CA ASN A 288 16.50 27.65 7.38
C ASN A 288 17.12 26.59 6.44
N ARG A 289 18.45 26.64 6.24
CA ARG A 289 19.19 25.61 5.51
C ARG A 289 19.07 24.25 6.18
N ASN A 290 19.31 24.20 7.48
CA ASN A 290 19.27 22.99 8.28
C ASN A 290 17.83 22.47 8.38
N PHE A 291 16.83 23.34 8.53
CA PHE A 291 15.43 22.92 8.47
C PHE A 291 15.14 22.15 7.19
N TRP A 292 15.41 22.76 6.03
CA TRP A 292 15.16 22.13 4.73
C TRP A 292 15.98 20.85 4.52
N ARG A 293 17.27 20.87 4.86
CA ARG A 293 18.16 19.71 4.71
C ARG A 293 17.69 18.54 5.58
N VAL A 294 17.46 18.79 6.87
CA VAL A 294 17.00 17.77 7.82
C VAL A 294 15.63 17.23 7.43
N TRP A 295 14.72 18.09 6.95
CA TRP A 295 13.45 17.63 6.40
C TRP A 295 13.67 16.68 5.22
N ASN A 296 14.51 17.05 4.25
CA ASN A 296 14.77 16.21 3.08
C ASN A 296 15.43 14.87 3.44
N ASP A 297 16.38 14.88 4.38
CA ASP A 297 17.04 13.68 4.89
C ASP A 297 16.04 12.71 5.55
N TRP A 298 15.01 13.23 6.24
CA TRP A 298 14.07 12.41 7.01
C TRP A 298 12.81 12.02 6.25
N PHE A 299 12.27 12.93 5.45
CA PHE A 299 10.91 12.83 4.92
C PHE A 299 10.83 12.99 3.40
N GLY A 300 11.94 13.29 2.74
CA GLY A 300 11.98 13.59 1.30
C GLY A 300 11.52 15.03 1.00
N SER A 301 10.92 15.25 -0.16
CA SER A 301 10.60 16.60 -0.65
C SER A 301 9.83 17.47 0.37
N THR A 302 10.29 18.72 0.55
CA THR A 302 9.54 19.78 1.26
C THR A 302 8.42 20.40 0.41
N GLN A 303 8.36 20.03 -0.86
CA GLN A 303 7.39 20.53 -1.81
C GLN A 303 6.23 19.55 -1.95
N TYR A 304 5.01 20.07 -1.88
CA TYR A 304 3.82 19.32 -2.27
C TYR A 304 3.89 19.11 -3.78
N SER A 305 4.23 17.89 -4.20
CA SER A 305 4.01 17.53 -5.59
C SER A 305 2.51 17.52 -5.81
N ARG A 306 1.97 18.53 -6.51
CA ARG A 306 0.67 18.36 -7.18
C ARG A 306 0.74 17.02 -7.93
N PRO A 307 -0.30 16.18 -7.83
CA PRO A 307 -0.32 14.94 -8.60
C PRO A 307 -0.01 15.24 -10.06
N ILE A 308 1.04 14.63 -10.61
CA ILE A 308 1.49 14.85 -12.00
C ILE A 308 0.32 14.65 -12.98
N ILE A 309 -0.55 13.71 -12.64
CA ILE A 309 -1.91 13.60 -13.14
C ILE A 309 -2.86 13.34 -11.97
N SER A 310 -4.09 13.84 -12.08
CA SER A 310 -5.23 13.39 -11.27
C SER A 310 -6.39 13.06 -12.19
N PHE A 311 -7.22 12.08 -11.83
CA PHE A 311 -8.34 11.68 -12.69
C PHE A 311 -9.52 11.22 -11.86
N LYS A 312 -10.69 11.29 -12.48
CA LYS A 312 -11.96 10.81 -11.93
C LYS A 312 -12.89 10.40 -13.06
N SER A 313 -13.88 9.59 -12.73
CA SER A 313 -14.87 9.10 -13.67
C SER A 313 -16.27 9.42 -13.19
N HIS A 314 -17.18 9.69 -14.11
CA HIS A 314 -18.60 9.73 -13.85
C HIS A 314 -19.20 8.35 -14.12
N ILE A 315 -19.68 7.69 -13.07
CA ILE A 315 -20.31 6.38 -13.18
C ILE A 315 -21.83 6.53 -13.15
N SER A 316 -22.52 5.81 -14.04
CA SER A 316 -23.98 5.73 -14.07
C SER A 316 -24.52 5.50 -12.66
N TYR A 317 -25.51 6.30 -12.24
CA TYR A 317 -26.16 6.27 -10.91
C TYR A 317 -25.33 6.85 -9.74
N TYR A 318 -24.00 6.77 -9.76
CA TYR A 318 -23.15 7.23 -8.65
C TYR A 318 -22.58 8.64 -8.83
N GLY A 319 -22.59 9.14 -10.06
CA GLY A 319 -22.02 10.45 -10.36
C GLY A 319 -20.49 10.41 -10.45
N TRP A 320 -19.86 11.57 -10.22
CA TRP A 320 -18.41 11.70 -10.22
C TRP A 320 -17.78 10.99 -9.02
N THR A 321 -16.79 10.15 -9.27
CA THR A 321 -15.93 9.56 -8.23
C THR A 321 -15.01 10.62 -7.62
N GLY A 322 -14.41 10.29 -6.47
CA GLY A 322 -13.28 11.05 -5.92
C GLY A 322 -12.09 11.09 -6.87
N LEU A 323 -11.21 12.07 -6.66
CA LEU A 323 -9.95 12.18 -7.40
C LEU A 323 -9.01 11.04 -7.03
N VAL A 324 -8.45 10.41 -8.05
CA VAL A 324 -7.40 9.41 -7.95
C VAL A 324 -6.17 9.87 -8.73
N HIS A 325 -5.01 9.30 -8.43
CA HIS A 325 -3.72 9.76 -8.93
C HIS A 325 -2.98 8.63 -9.64
N ASN A 326 -1.74 8.87 -10.06
CA ASN A 326 -0.88 7.85 -10.68
C ASN A 326 -0.96 6.49 -9.94
N ARG A 327 -1.16 5.41 -10.70
CA ARG A 327 -1.39 4.01 -10.25
C ARG A 327 -2.75 3.75 -9.57
N GLY A 328 -3.63 4.74 -9.53
CA GLY A 328 -4.99 4.61 -9.04
C GLY A 328 -5.96 4.02 -10.07
N ILE A 329 -7.12 3.58 -9.57
CA ILE A 329 -8.24 3.10 -10.38
C ILE A 329 -9.41 4.06 -10.17
N THR A 330 -10.05 4.50 -11.24
CA THR A 330 -11.32 5.23 -11.18
C THR A 330 -12.45 4.37 -11.75
N GLY A 331 -13.60 4.36 -11.08
CA GLY A 331 -14.79 3.56 -11.45
C GLY A 331 -15.02 2.33 -10.58
N PHE A 332 -16.00 1.49 -10.94
CA PHE A 332 -16.43 0.34 -10.14
C PHE A 332 -16.44 -0.94 -10.97
N THR A 333 -15.55 -1.88 -10.66
CA THR A 333 -15.51 -3.18 -11.35
C THR A 333 -16.64 -4.10 -10.88
N GLY A 334 -17.27 -4.84 -11.80
CA GLY A 334 -18.12 -5.99 -11.47
C GLY A 334 -19.51 -5.64 -10.94
N GLN A 335 -19.89 -4.37 -10.92
CA GLN A 335 -21.21 -3.90 -10.51
C GLN A 335 -22.17 -3.67 -11.70
N SER A 336 -21.71 -3.89 -12.94
CA SER A 336 -22.47 -3.60 -14.17
C SER A 336 -22.90 -2.13 -14.26
N LYS A 337 -22.03 -1.23 -13.81
CA LYS A 337 -22.25 0.22 -13.80
C LYS A 337 -21.29 0.86 -14.78
N SER A 338 -21.84 1.52 -15.80
CA SER A 338 -21.03 2.06 -16.88
C SER A 338 -20.43 3.42 -16.52
N MET A 339 -19.16 3.59 -16.86
CA MET A 339 -18.54 4.90 -16.97
C MET A 339 -19.19 5.65 -18.14
N GLN A 340 -19.68 6.86 -17.88
CA GLN A 340 -20.35 7.71 -18.86
C GLN A 340 -19.47 8.88 -19.30
N ALA A 341 -18.57 9.30 -18.41
CA ALA A 341 -17.57 10.30 -18.67
C ALA A 341 -16.34 10.10 -17.78
N PHE A 342 -15.23 10.74 -18.13
CA PHE A 342 -14.05 10.86 -17.29
C PHE A 342 -13.33 12.19 -17.52
N SER A 343 -12.50 12.58 -16.56
CA SER A 343 -11.67 13.79 -16.61
C SER A 343 -10.30 13.47 -16.02
N ILE A 344 -9.24 13.99 -16.63
CA ILE A 344 -7.84 13.82 -16.24
C ILE A 344 -7.17 15.19 -16.19
N ASP A 345 -6.93 15.69 -14.99
CA ASP A 345 -6.12 16.88 -14.79
C ASP A 345 -4.62 16.55 -14.93
N GLY A 346 -3.88 17.39 -15.66
CA GLY A 346 -2.47 17.22 -15.97
C GLY A 346 -2.13 17.56 -17.43
N GLU A 347 -0.86 17.47 -17.80
CA GLU A 347 -0.38 17.67 -19.18
C GLU A 347 -0.69 16.44 -20.05
N VAL A 348 -1.97 16.23 -20.32
CA VAL A 348 -2.48 15.13 -21.14
C VAL A 348 -3.55 15.63 -22.11
N THR A 349 -3.68 14.92 -23.23
CA THR A 349 -4.84 14.98 -24.11
C THR A 349 -5.53 13.62 -24.14
N TYR A 350 -6.86 13.59 -24.15
CA TYR A 350 -7.60 12.32 -24.12
C TYR A 350 -8.96 12.41 -24.79
N SER A 351 -9.52 11.27 -25.14
CA SER A 351 -10.84 11.15 -25.77
C SER A 351 -11.50 9.82 -25.40
N SER A 352 -12.84 9.79 -25.43
CA SER A 352 -13.66 8.59 -25.27
C SER A 352 -14.35 8.20 -26.58
N TYR A 353 -14.61 6.91 -26.72
CA TYR A 353 -15.50 6.33 -27.71
C TYR A 353 -16.84 5.95 -27.07
N SER A 354 -17.95 6.20 -27.77
CA SER A 354 -19.28 5.67 -27.42
C SER A 354 -19.96 5.11 -28.68
N GLU A 355 -20.69 3.99 -28.55
CA GLU A 355 -21.25 3.20 -29.66
C GLU A 355 -21.94 4.03 -30.74
N GLU A 356 -22.80 4.98 -30.36
CA GLU A 356 -23.58 5.80 -31.32
C GLU A 356 -22.83 7.00 -31.89
N ARG A 357 -21.71 7.43 -31.28
CA ARG A 357 -21.00 8.66 -31.67
C ARG A 357 -19.58 8.42 -32.18
N GLY A 358 -19.09 7.19 -32.08
CA GLY A 358 -17.70 6.90 -32.36
C GLY A 358 -16.76 7.58 -31.36
N TRP A 359 -15.53 7.87 -31.82
CA TRP A 359 -14.56 8.67 -31.09
C TRP A 359 -15.03 10.12 -31.01
N GLN A 360 -15.11 10.62 -29.78
CA GLN A 360 -15.45 12.00 -29.49
C GLN A 360 -14.21 12.91 -29.65
N PRO A 361 -14.38 14.24 -29.76
CA PRO A 361 -13.25 15.16 -29.83
C PRO A 361 -12.27 14.98 -28.68
N THR A 362 -10.98 15.14 -28.99
CA THR A 362 -9.92 15.15 -27.98
C THR A 362 -10.05 16.39 -27.09
N VAL A 363 -9.96 16.17 -25.79
CA VAL A 363 -9.98 17.19 -24.74
C VAL A 363 -8.64 17.21 -24.00
N TYR A 364 -8.40 18.23 -23.17
CA TYR A 364 -7.14 18.45 -22.46
C TYR A 364 -7.39 18.93 -21.02
N GLY A 365 -6.44 18.67 -20.12
CA GLY A 365 -6.54 19.04 -18.70
C GLY A 365 -7.86 18.55 -18.07
N SER A 366 -8.39 19.24 -17.07
CA SER A 366 -9.61 18.84 -16.33
C SER A 366 -10.93 18.76 -17.16
N MET A 367 -10.93 18.90 -18.49
CA MET A 367 -12.14 18.89 -19.32
C MET A 367 -12.84 17.53 -19.34
N GLN A 368 -14.17 17.50 -19.43
CA GLN A 368 -14.90 16.23 -19.51
C GLN A 368 -14.75 15.56 -20.88
N SER A 369 -14.43 14.26 -20.89
CA SER A 369 -14.59 13.38 -22.06
C SER A 369 -15.73 12.40 -21.79
N GLY A 370 -16.72 12.31 -22.69
CA GLY A 370 -17.97 11.58 -22.47
C GLY A 370 -19.12 12.52 -22.11
N THR A 371 -20.24 11.94 -21.68
CA THR A 371 -21.46 12.70 -21.35
C THR A 371 -22.02 12.26 -20.01
N THR A 372 -22.31 13.21 -19.13
CA THR A 372 -23.18 12.97 -17.96
C THR A 372 -24.63 12.99 -18.42
N ASP A 373 -25.52 12.35 -17.65
CA ASP A 373 -26.99 12.52 -17.72
C ASP A 373 -27.71 12.03 -18.99
N LEU A 374 -27.01 11.39 -19.92
CA LEU A 374 -27.61 10.77 -21.11
C LEU A 374 -27.70 9.24 -21.04
N ASN A 375 -27.30 8.65 -19.91
CA ASN A 375 -27.16 7.21 -19.71
C ASN A 375 -26.32 6.49 -20.78
N ARG A 376 -25.32 7.18 -21.34
CA ARG A 376 -24.49 6.69 -22.44
C ARG A 376 -23.14 6.18 -21.93
N PRO A 377 -22.85 4.88 -22.04
CA PRO A 377 -21.56 4.33 -21.63
C PRO A 377 -20.45 4.70 -22.62
N ILE A 378 -19.25 4.98 -22.11
CA ILE A 378 -18.03 4.97 -22.92
C ILE A 378 -17.53 3.53 -23.05
N GLN A 379 -16.94 3.18 -24.19
CA GLN A 379 -16.50 1.82 -24.49
C GLN A 379 -15.00 1.69 -24.79
N ALA A 380 -14.35 2.80 -25.18
CA ALA A 380 -12.90 2.87 -25.32
C ALA A 380 -12.38 4.27 -24.97
N VAL A 381 -11.09 4.36 -24.65
CA VAL A 381 -10.39 5.63 -24.36
C VAL A 381 -9.04 5.70 -25.06
N LYS A 382 -8.56 6.92 -25.30
CA LYS A 382 -7.18 7.24 -25.68
C LYS A 382 -6.67 8.33 -24.74
N ILE A 383 -5.45 8.18 -24.24
CA ILE A 383 -4.81 9.09 -23.29
C ILE A 383 -3.36 9.27 -23.70
N GLN A 384 -2.97 10.50 -24.02
CA GLN A 384 -1.66 10.86 -24.55
C GLN A 384 -1.03 11.92 -23.64
N PRO A 385 0.18 11.68 -23.10
CA PRO A 385 0.91 12.74 -22.39
C PRO A 385 1.36 13.82 -23.37
N THR A 386 1.38 15.06 -22.90
CA THR A 386 1.86 16.24 -23.64
C THR A 386 2.88 17.02 -22.82
N GLY A 387 3.50 18.05 -23.39
CA GLY A 387 4.39 18.97 -22.68
C GLY A 387 5.55 18.28 -21.94
N SER A 388 5.85 18.80 -20.75
CA SER A 388 6.91 18.30 -19.87
C SER A 388 6.64 16.89 -19.34
N LEU A 389 5.37 16.47 -19.25
CA LEU A 389 4.99 15.10 -18.90
C LEU A 389 5.44 14.11 -19.98
N ALA A 390 5.23 14.46 -21.25
CA ALA A 390 5.65 13.64 -22.40
C ALA A 390 7.16 13.54 -22.55
N GLU A 391 7.93 14.53 -22.07
CA GLU A 391 9.40 14.49 -22.08
C GLU A 391 9.96 13.48 -21.07
N LYS A 392 9.32 13.33 -19.91
CA LYS A 392 9.85 12.58 -18.77
C LYS A 392 9.24 11.17 -18.61
N TYR A 393 8.02 10.96 -19.10
CA TYR A 393 7.26 9.74 -18.83
C TYR A 393 6.64 9.12 -20.10
N ASP A 394 6.46 7.80 -20.03
CA ASP A 394 5.48 7.06 -20.81
C ASP A 394 4.23 6.83 -19.94
N LEU A 395 3.05 7.04 -20.51
CA LEU A 395 1.75 6.90 -19.86
C LEU A 395 1.10 5.60 -20.33
N TYR A 396 0.97 4.66 -19.39
CA TYR A 396 0.30 3.38 -19.58
C TYR A 396 -1.09 3.41 -18.96
N TYR A 397 -2.09 2.84 -19.62
CA TYR A 397 -3.45 2.77 -19.10
C TYR A 397 -4.17 1.54 -19.61
N ARG A 398 -5.15 1.07 -18.85
CA ARG A 398 -6.01 -0.05 -19.26
C ARG A 398 -7.44 0.17 -18.82
N ALA A 399 -8.36 -0.46 -19.54
CA ALA A 399 -9.79 -0.38 -19.28
C ALA A 399 -10.30 -1.68 -18.69
N HIS A 400 -11.16 -1.58 -17.68
CA HIS A 400 -11.99 -2.68 -17.24
C HIS A 400 -13.33 -2.61 -17.99
N VAL A 401 -13.61 -3.58 -18.85
CA VAL A 401 -14.81 -3.61 -19.69
C VAL A 401 -15.86 -4.55 -19.08
N SER A 402 -17.13 -4.13 -19.07
CA SER A 402 -18.27 -4.90 -18.58
C SER A 402 -18.29 -6.28 -19.22
N TYR A 403 -18.44 -7.31 -18.39
CA TYR A 403 -18.45 -8.72 -18.83
C TYR A 403 -17.16 -9.15 -19.58
N VAL A 404 -16.06 -8.43 -19.41
CA VAL A 404 -14.73 -8.79 -19.98
C VAL A 404 -13.66 -8.79 -18.89
N GLY A 405 -13.64 -7.75 -18.07
CA GLY A 405 -12.58 -7.54 -17.08
C GLY A 405 -11.52 -6.54 -17.56
N TRP A 406 -10.36 -6.54 -16.90
CA TRP A 406 -9.23 -5.71 -17.29
C TRP A 406 -8.64 -6.15 -18.64
N MET A 407 -8.61 -5.22 -19.59
CA MET A 407 -7.88 -5.33 -20.85
C MET A 407 -6.37 -5.18 -20.62
N GLY A 408 -5.58 -5.44 -21.67
CA GLY A 408 -4.15 -5.15 -21.72
C GLY A 408 -3.81 -3.67 -21.54
N TRP A 409 -2.51 -3.38 -21.38
CA TRP A 409 -2.00 -2.01 -21.24
C TRP A 409 -1.86 -1.32 -22.60
N ALA A 410 -2.58 -0.22 -22.79
CA ALA A 410 -2.31 0.76 -23.84
C ALA A 410 -1.20 1.72 -23.38
N LYS A 411 -0.45 2.27 -24.34
CA LYS A 411 0.65 3.21 -24.10
C LYS A 411 0.42 4.45 -24.95
N ASN A 412 0.65 5.65 -24.41
CA ASN A 412 0.79 6.91 -25.14
C ASN A 412 -0.17 7.05 -26.36
N GLY A 413 -1.45 7.28 -26.10
CA GLY A 413 -2.45 7.56 -27.14
C GLY A 413 -3.04 6.33 -27.83
N GLU A 414 -2.46 5.13 -27.64
CA GLU A 414 -3.04 3.88 -28.16
C GLU A 414 -4.41 3.58 -27.54
N PRO A 415 -5.39 3.06 -28.29
CA PRO A 415 -6.72 2.85 -27.71
C PRO A 415 -6.71 1.78 -26.61
N ALA A 416 -7.60 1.93 -25.62
CA ALA A 416 -7.91 0.91 -24.61
C ALA A 416 -9.43 0.69 -24.50
N GLY A 417 -9.89 -0.56 -24.48
CA GLY A 417 -11.32 -0.93 -24.39
C GLY A 417 -11.82 -1.75 -25.58
N ILE A 418 -13.15 -1.90 -25.72
CA ILE A 418 -13.75 -2.68 -26.82
C ILE A 418 -14.80 -1.86 -27.54
N THR A 419 -14.74 -1.76 -28.87
CA THR A 419 -15.71 -1.01 -29.68
C THR A 419 -16.42 -1.89 -30.69
N GLY A 420 -17.56 -1.44 -31.21
CA GLY A 420 -18.21 -2.06 -32.38
C GLY A 420 -19.37 -2.99 -32.08
N GLY A 421 -19.95 -2.89 -30.88
CA GLY A 421 -21.20 -3.55 -30.51
C GLY A 421 -21.65 -3.21 -29.09
N PRO A 422 -22.88 -3.60 -28.71
CA PRO A 422 -23.49 -3.17 -27.47
C PRO A 422 -22.88 -3.89 -26.26
N GLY A 423 -22.96 -3.26 -25.09
CA GLY A 423 -22.58 -3.87 -23.80
C GLY A 423 -21.09 -3.84 -23.45
N ASN A 424 -20.24 -3.27 -24.31
CA ASN A 424 -18.79 -3.14 -24.10
C ASN A 424 -18.39 -1.93 -23.23
N ASN A 425 -19.15 -1.68 -22.17
CA ASN A 425 -19.02 -0.46 -21.38
C ASN A 425 -17.74 -0.51 -20.55
N ILE A 426 -16.97 0.57 -20.48
CA ILE A 426 -15.90 0.68 -19.49
C ILE A 426 -16.55 0.89 -18.13
N GLU A 427 -16.13 0.11 -17.14
CA GLU A 427 -16.56 0.21 -15.75
C GLU A 427 -15.51 0.88 -14.87
N ALA A 428 -14.23 0.73 -15.23
CA ALA A 428 -13.11 1.34 -14.53
C ALA A 428 -11.90 1.59 -15.45
N LEU A 429 -11.05 2.53 -15.08
CA LEU A 429 -9.78 2.84 -15.74
C LEU A 429 -8.65 2.83 -14.71
N GLU A 430 -7.49 2.30 -15.11
CA GLU A 430 -6.23 2.38 -14.36
C GLU A 430 -5.20 3.13 -15.21
N ILE A 431 -4.49 4.08 -14.61
CA ILE A 431 -3.46 4.90 -15.30
C ILE A 431 -2.15 4.85 -14.52
N ARG A 432 -1.03 4.63 -15.22
CA ARG A 432 0.33 4.53 -14.67
C ARG A 432 1.31 5.38 -15.49
N LEU A 433 2.00 6.30 -14.83
CA LEU A 433 3.17 7.00 -15.35
C LEU A 433 4.43 6.18 -15.04
N VAL A 434 5.23 5.97 -16.07
CA VAL A 434 6.50 5.23 -16.02
C VAL A 434 7.58 6.11 -16.62
N HIS A 435 8.74 6.27 -15.96
CA HIS A 435 9.82 7.08 -16.51
C HIS A 435 10.27 6.52 -17.87
N LYS A 436 10.56 7.42 -18.83
CA LYS A 436 11.10 6.98 -20.13
C LYS A 436 12.35 6.13 -19.93
N GLY A 437 12.42 5.01 -20.64
CA GLY A 437 13.51 4.03 -20.53
C GLY A 437 13.34 2.98 -19.42
N SER A 438 12.31 3.08 -18.58
CA SER A 438 11.96 2.03 -17.60
C SER A 438 11.13 0.91 -18.25
N SER A 439 11.09 -0.26 -17.59
CA SER A 439 10.28 -1.40 -18.05
C SER A 439 8.79 -1.07 -18.04
N ALA A 440 8.08 -1.53 -19.07
CA ALA A 440 6.62 -1.45 -19.14
C ALA A 440 5.96 -2.24 -17.98
N PRO A 441 4.71 -1.92 -17.61
CA PRO A 441 3.90 -2.81 -16.76
C PRO A 441 3.82 -4.21 -17.38
N GLU A 442 3.65 -5.24 -16.53
CA GLU A 442 3.55 -6.64 -16.96
C GLU A 442 2.56 -6.82 -18.13
N ASP A 443 2.95 -7.65 -19.11
CA ASP A 443 2.14 -7.93 -20.29
C ASP A 443 0.87 -8.68 -19.90
N SER A 444 -0.28 -8.04 -20.07
CA SER A 444 -1.59 -8.55 -19.63
C SER A 444 -2.58 -8.74 -20.78
N GLY A 445 -2.09 -8.92 -22.02
CA GLY A 445 -2.92 -9.21 -23.18
C GLY A 445 -3.25 -7.98 -24.04
N GLN A 446 -4.33 -8.06 -24.83
CA GLN A 446 -4.68 -7.02 -25.80
C GLN A 446 -5.34 -5.82 -25.13
N ALA A 447 -4.83 -4.60 -25.36
CA ALA A 447 -5.37 -3.38 -24.76
C ALA A 447 -6.70 -2.92 -25.39
N PHE A 448 -6.88 -3.18 -26.69
CA PHE A 448 -8.03 -2.74 -27.45
C PHE A 448 -8.50 -3.74 -28.50
N LYS A 449 -9.82 -3.87 -28.64
CA LYS A 449 -10.46 -4.73 -29.66
C LYS A 449 -11.60 -3.98 -30.36
N ASN A 450 -11.66 -4.05 -31.68
CA ASN A 450 -12.83 -3.62 -32.46
C ASN A 450 -13.58 -4.84 -33.00
N ILE A 451 -14.81 -5.05 -32.54
CA ILE A 451 -15.64 -6.19 -32.94
C ILE A 451 -16.52 -5.91 -34.18
N SER A 452 -16.59 -4.65 -34.65
CA SER A 452 -17.32 -4.29 -35.88
C SER A 452 -16.53 -4.53 -37.16
N THR A 453 -15.20 -4.55 -37.07
CA THR A 453 -14.35 -5.07 -38.14
C THR A 453 -14.53 -6.58 -38.17
N LYS A 454 -15.25 -7.11 -39.16
CA LYS A 454 -15.31 -8.56 -39.50
C LYS A 454 -13.91 -9.06 -39.94
N GLY A 455 -12.97 -9.07 -39.01
CA GLY A 455 -11.55 -9.29 -39.27
C GLY A 455 -10.78 -9.57 -37.99
N ASP A 456 -11.40 -10.20 -36.99
CA ASP A 456 -10.64 -10.87 -35.94
C ASP A 456 -9.80 -11.97 -36.63
N SER A 457 -8.47 -11.79 -36.60
CA SER A 457 -7.49 -12.59 -37.33
C SER A 457 -7.17 -13.91 -36.65
N SER A 458 -7.80 -14.22 -35.51
CA SER A 458 -7.71 -15.58 -34.97
C SER A 458 -8.52 -16.51 -35.87
N PRO A 459 -7.90 -17.50 -36.54
CA PRO A 459 -8.62 -18.43 -37.40
C PRO A 459 -9.52 -19.36 -36.60
N LEU A 460 -9.44 -19.35 -35.26
CA LEU A 460 -10.28 -20.13 -34.36
C LEU A 460 -10.61 -19.33 -33.09
N ALA A 461 -11.90 -19.25 -32.74
CA ALA A 461 -12.36 -18.63 -31.50
C ALA A 461 -13.54 -19.43 -30.90
N ALA A 462 -13.67 -19.41 -29.58
CA ALA A 462 -14.86 -19.86 -28.86
C ALA A 462 -15.85 -18.70 -28.68
N SER A 463 -17.13 -19.06 -28.65
CA SER A 463 -18.23 -18.20 -28.24
C SER A 463 -18.96 -18.89 -27.10
N ILE A 464 -19.24 -18.17 -26.00
CA ILE A 464 -19.91 -18.71 -24.82
C ILE A 464 -20.98 -17.75 -24.31
N SER A 465 -22.09 -18.29 -23.84
CA SER A 465 -23.17 -17.57 -23.16
C SER A 465 -23.60 -18.34 -21.92
N SER A 466 -23.86 -17.62 -20.82
CA SER A 466 -24.33 -18.16 -19.54
C SER A 466 -25.76 -17.71 -19.27
N HIS A 467 -26.60 -18.63 -18.80
CA HIS A 467 -27.89 -18.33 -18.21
C HIS A 467 -27.71 -18.04 -16.72
N VAL A 468 -27.87 -16.79 -16.31
CA VAL A 468 -27.67 -16.34 -14.93
C VAL A 468 -29.00 -16.30 -14.19
N GLY A 469 -29.02 -16.84 -12.96
CA GLY A 469 -30.22 -16.91 -12.13
C GLY A 469 -30.87 -15.54 -11.92
N MET A 470 -32.20 -15.49 -12.12
CA MET A 470 -33.02 -14.26 -12.09
C MET A 470 -32.65 -13.19 -13.13
N VAL A 471 -31.78 -13.49 -14.10
CA VAL A 471 -31.40 -12.58 -15.20
C VAL A 471 -31.80 -13.19 -16.54
N GLY A 472 -31.51 -14.48 -16.75
CA GLY A 472 -31.72 -15.15 -18.03
C GLY A 472 -30.43 -15.33 -18.83
N TRP A 473 -30.58 -15.62 -20.13
CA TRP A 473 -29.45 -15.74 -21.06
C TRP A 473 -28.78 -14.40 -21.28
N GLN A 474 -27.49 -14.31 -20.99
CA GLN A 474 -26.67 -13.15 -21.33
C GLN A 474 -26.18 -13.23 -22.79
N PRO A 475 -25.79 -12.10 -23.41
CA PRO A 475 -25.18 -12.10 -24.74
C PRO A 475 -23.97 -13.04 -24.82
N ALA A 476 -23.76 -13.65 -25.98
CA ALA A 476 -22.59 -14.49 -26.19
C ALA A 476 -21.32 -13.64 -26.29
N VAL A 477 -20.26 -14.08 -25.63
CA VAL A 477 -18.96 -13.43 -25.58
C VAL A 477 -17.88 -14.34 -26.17
N THR A 478 -16.80 -13.77 -26.69
CA THR A 478 -15.69 -14.52 -27.32
C THR A 478 -14.53 -14.75 -26.36
N ASP A 479 -13.45 -15.37 -26.84
CA ASP A 479 -12.22 -15.62 -26.09
C ASP A 479 -11.81 -14.47 -25.15
N GLU A 480 -11.42 -14.85 -23.93
CA GLU A 480 -10.95 -14.04 -22.81
C GLU A 480 -11.99 -13.13 -22.16
N MET A 481 -13.20 -13.07 -22.71
CA MET A 481 -14.33 -12.35 -22.12
C MET A 481 -15.06 -13.20 -21.06
N ILE A 482 -15.73 -12.54 -20.12
CA ILE A 482 -16.44 -13.16 -19.00
C ILE A 482 -17.89 -13.47 -19.39
N SER A 483 -18.25 -14.75 -19.35
CA SER A 483 -19.64 -15.21 -19.48
C SER A 483 -20.23 -15.46 -18.08
N GLY A 484 -21.06 -14.54 -17.59
CA GLY A 484 -21.65 -14.57 -16.25
C GLY A 484 -21.56 -13.21 -15.52
N THR A 485 -21.52 -13.25 -14.18
CA THR A 485 -21.21 -12.10 -13.33
C THR A 485 -20.16 -12.46 -12.28
N THR A 486 -19.45 -11.49 -11.72
CA THR A 486 -18.44 -11.73 -10.68
C THR A 486 -18.79 -10.97 -9.42
N GLY A 487 -18.85 -11.67 -8.27
CA GLY A 487 -19.02 -11.04 -6.95
C GLY A 487 -20.44 -10.56 -6.64
N GLN A 488 -21.39 -10.86 -7.51
CA GLN A 488 -22.81 -10.48 -7.36
C GLN A 488 -23.66 -11.58 -6.70
N SER A 489 -23.05 -12.71 -6.30
CA SER A 489 -23.76 -13.86 -5.72
C SER A 489 -24.84 -14.45 -6.62
N ARG A 490 -24.75 -14.22 -7.95
CA ARG A 490 -25.69 -14.76 -8.93
C ARG A 490 -25.12 -16.02 -9.57
N ARG A 491 -25.82 -17.14 -9.43
CA ARG A 491 -25.44 -18.43 -10.00
C ARG A 491 -25.61 -18.47 -11.52
N ILE A 492 -24.71 -19.15 -12.20
CA ILE A 492 -24.95 -19.70 -13.54
C ILE A 492 -25.82 -20.94 -13.36
N GLU A 493 -26.89 -21.06 -14.15
CA GLU A 493 -27.79 -22.23 -14.17
C GLU A 493 -27.56 -23.11 -15.41
N ALA A 494 -27.15 -22.50 -16.53
CA ALA A 494 -26.82 -23.21 -17.76
C ALA A 494 -25.82 -22.44 -18.64
N VAL A 495 -25.19 -23.15 -19.58
CA VAL A 495 -24.20 -22.62 -20.52
C VAL A 495 -24.50 -23.12 -21.93
N LYS A 496 -24.26 -22.25 -22.92
CA LYS A 496 -24.17 -22.58 -24.36
C LYS A 496 -22.81 -22.12 -24.87
N ALA A 497 -22.16 -22.91 -25.72
CA ALA A 497 -20.93 -22.51 -26.36
C ALA A 497 -20.81 -23.04 -27.80
N SER A 498 -20.06 -22.36 -28.64
CA SER A 498 -19.79 -22.76 -30.03
C SER A 498 -18.39 -22.30 -30.47
N LEU A 499 -17.97 -22.71 -31.67
CA LEU A 499 -16.72 -22.26 -32.29
C LEU A 499 -16.99 -21.43 -33.53
N ILE A 500 -16.17 -20.40 -33.70
CA ILE A 500 -15.95 -19.72 -34.97
C ILE A 500 -14.67 -20.33 -35.56
N ASN A 501 -14.81 -21.30 -36.46
CA ASN A 501 -13.69 -22.00 -37.07
C ASN A 501 -13.48 -21.57 -38.52
N LYS A 502 -12.43 -20.79 -38.76
CA LYS A 502 -11.93 -20.35 -40.08
C LYS A 502 -10.61 -21.02 -40.46
N THR A 503 -10.12 -21.98 -39.67
CA THR A 503 -8.83 -22.65 -39.91
C THR A 503 -8.86 -23.64 -41.07
N GLY A 504 -10.04 -24.15 -41.44
CA GLY A 504 -10.19 -25.29 -42.35
C GLY A 504 -9.90 -26.65 -41.71
N ILE A 505 -9.53 -26.70 -40.42
CA ILE A 505 -9.26 -27.93 -39.68
C ILE A 505 -10.57 -28.53 -39.16
N SER A 506 -10.77 -29.83 -39.38
CA SER A 506 -11.92 -30.60 -38.89
C SER A 506 -11.98 -30.64 -37.36
N GLY A 507 -13.14 -30.32 -36.80
CA GLY A 507 -13.40 -30.42 -35.36
C GLY A 507 -14.43 -29.43 -34.87
N ASN A 508 -14.90 -29.67 -33.64
CA ASN A 508 -15.85 -28.82 -32.93
C ASN A 508 -15.55 -28.79 -31.42
N LEU A 509 -16.32 -28.00 -30.66
CA LEU A 509 -16.31 -27.93 -29.20
C LEU A 509 -17.34 -28.90 -28.61
N ARG A 510 -16.98 -29.55 -27.50
CA ARG A 510 -17.90 -30.21 -26.56
C ARG A 510 -17.75 -29.64 -25.17
N TYR A 511 -18.84 -29.61 -24.42
CA TYR A 511 -18.85 -29.14 -23.03
C TYR A 511 -19.88 -29.85 -22.17
N SER A 512 -19.69 -29.84 -20.86
CA SER A 512 -20.55 -30.50 -19.89
C SER A 512 -20.50 -29.72 -18.58
N SER A 513 -21.66 -29.59 -17.93
CA SER A 513 -21.84 -28.87 -16.67
C SER A 513 -22.11 -29.87 -15.54
N HIS A 514 -21.54 -29.64 -14.37
CA HIS A 514 -21.95 -30.27 -13.13
C HIS A 514 -23.01 -29.40 -12.46
N VAL A 515 -24.22 -29.90 -12.35
CA VAL A 515 -25.36 -29.17 -11.77
C VAL A 515 -25.61 -29.64 -10.34
N SER A 516 -25.85 -28.70 -9.43
CA SER A 516 -26.14 -28.97 -8.03
C SER A 516 -27.30 -29.96 -7.88
N TRP A 517 -27.08 -31.01 -7.07
CA TRP A 517 -28.01 -32.12 -6.84
C TRP A 517 -28.36 -32.96 -8.09
N VAL A 518 -27.63 -32.82 -9.19
CA VAL A 518 -27.81 -33.62 -10.42
C VAL A 518 -26.51 -34.33 -10.79
N GLY A 519 -25.37 -33.64 -10.65
CA GLY A 519 -24.06 -34.17 -11.03
C GLY A 519 -23.62 -33.70 -12.42
N TRP A 520 -22.59 -34.35 -12.95
CA TRP A 520 -22.14 -34.15 -14.32
C TRP A 520 -23.20 -34.63 -15.31
N GLN A 521 -23.60 -33.75 -16.22
CA GLN A 521 -24.49 -34.10 -17.32
C GLN A 521 -23.69 -34.63 -18.53
N ASP A 522 -24.39 -35.27 -19.48
CA ASP A 522 -23.80 -35.70 -20.74
C ASP A 522 -23.11 -34.56 -21.48
N TRP A 523 -22.05 -34.90 -22.20
CA TRP A 523 -21.36 -33.96 -23.10
C TRP A 523 -22.33 -33.44 -24.16
N LYS A 524 -22.38 -32.12 -24.27
CA LYS A 524 -23.19 -31.36 -25.23
C LYS A 524 -22.36 -30.93 -26.42
N ASN A 525 -22.99 -30.94 -27.59
CA ASN A 525 -22.43 -30.38 -28.80
C ASN A 525 -22.59 -28.85 -28.81
N ALA A 526 -21.94 -28.19 -29.78
CA ALA A 526 -22.04 -26.75 -29.94
C ALA A 526 -23.51 -26.26 -29.96
N ASN A 527 -23.77 -25.16 -29.24
CA ASN A 527 -25.07 -24.50 -29.07
C ASN A 527 -26.15 -25.25 -28.25
N GLU A 528 -25.92 -26.49 -27.86
CA GLU A 528 -26.85 -27.22 -26.97
C GLU A 528 -26.79 -26.69 -25.53
N ILE A 529 -27.88 -26.83 -24.77
CA ILE A 529 -27.91 -26.35 -23.37
C ILE A 529 -27.21 -27.37 -22.47
N SER A 530 -26.17 -26.92 -21.75
CA SER A 530 -25.51 -27.66 -20.67
C SER A 530 -25.84 -26.99 -19.32
N GLY A 531 -26.68 -27.63 -18.52
CA GLY A 531 -27.21 -27.12 -17.25
C GLY A 531 -28.72 -27.28 -17.16
N THR A 532 -29.36 -26.41 -16.38
CA THR A 532 -30.83 -26.29 -16.30
C THR A 532 -31.25 -24.83 -16.42
N THR A 533 -32.45 -24.56 -16.92
CA THR A 533 -33.02 -23.20 -16.95
C THR A 533 -34.31 -23.19 -16.14
N GLY A 534 -34.47 -22.22 -15.23
CA GLY A 534 -35.73 -22.02 -14.48
C GLY A 534 -35.98 -23.03 -13.35
N GLN A 535 -35.02 -23.92 -13.06
CA GLN A 535 -35.13 -24.91 -11.97
C GLN A 535 -34.39 -24.48 -10.70
N PHE A 536 -33.83 -23.27 -10.66
CA PHE A 536 -33.06 -22.72 -9.54
C PHE A 536 -31.83 -23.55 -9.13
N LYS A 537 -31.40 -24.51 -9.95
CA LYS A 537 -30.19 -25.31 -9.73
C LYS A 537 -28.97 -24.61 -10.33
N SER A 538 -27.92 -24.49 -9.54
CA SER A 538 -26.65 -23.89 -9.94
C SER A 538 -25.75 -24.87 -10.68
N VAL A 539 -25.01 -24.38 -11.67
CA VAL A 539 -23.80 -25.03 -12.17
C VAL A 539 -22.70 -24.81 -11.12
N GLU A 540 -22.02 -25.87 -10.71
CA GLU A 540 -20.95 -25.83 -9.71
C GLU A 540 -19.57 -26.06 -10.35
N ALA A 541 -19.52 -26.81 -11.46
CA ALA A 541 -18.32 -27.01 -12.28
C ALA A 541 -18.66 -27.14 -13.77
N ILE A 542 -17.66 -26.91 -14.62
CA ILE A 542 -17.78 -27.02 -16.07
C ILE A 542 -16.50 -27.55 -16.71
N ARG A 543 -16.63 -28.20 -17.88
CA ARG A 543 -15.50 -28.68 -18.68
C ARG A 543 -15.76 -28.47 -20.18
N PHE A 544 -14.69 -28.18 -20.92
CA PHE A 544 -14.72 -27.93 -22.36
C PHE A 544 -13.59 -28.71 -23.05
N MET A 545 -13.85 -29.28 -24.22
CA MET A 545 -12.82 -29.91 -25.05
C MET A 545 -13.02 -29.61 -26.53
N LEU A 546 -11.92 -29.53 -27.28
CA LEU A 546 -11.96 -29.59 -28.73
C LEU A 546 -12.00 -31.04 -29.19
N THR A 547 -12.52 -31.28 -30.40
CA THR A 547 -12.67 -32.63 -30.98
C THR A 547 -11.94 -32.73 -32.33
N SER A 548 -11.74 -33.95 -32.81
CA SER A 548 -11.11 -34.25 -34.10
C SER A 548 -9.72 -33.60 -34.25
N ASP A 549 -9.37 -33.07 -35.43
CA ASP A 549 -8.05 -32.52 -35.71
C ASP A 549 -7.78 -31.16 -35.04
N LEU A 550 -8.84 -30.44 -34.67
CA LEU A 550 -8.71 -29.26 -33.80
C LEU A 550 -8.09 -29.62 -32.44
N ALA A 551 -8.45 -30.76 -31.84
CA ALA A 551 -7.90 -31.21 -30.56
C ALA A 551 -6.39 -31.52 -30.63
N LYS A 552 -5.88 -31.84 -31.83
CA LYS A 552 -4.46 -32.09 -32.09
C LYS A 552 -3.66 -30.80 -32.29
N SER A 553 -4.32 -29.74 -32.78
CA SER A 553 -3.68 -28.50 -33.23
C SER A 553 -3.84 -27.33 -32.26
N TYR A 554 -4.85 -27.38 -31.39
CA TYR A 554 -5.18 -26.32 -30.44
C TYR A 554 -5.45 -26.89 -29.04
N ASP A 555 -5.31 -25.99 -28.07
CA ASP A 555 -5.75 -26.20 -26.70
C ASP A 555 -6.86 -25.19 -26.35
N ILE A 556 -7.86 -25.66 -25.62
CA ILE A 556 -8.88 -24.81 -25.02
C ILE A 556 -8.62 -24.71 -23.52
N TRP A 557 -8.38 -23.48 -23.06
CA TRP A 557 -8.20 -23.15 -21.65
C TRP A 557 -9.43 -22.43 -21.12
N TYR A 558 -9.83 -22.74 -19.89
CA TYR A 558 -10.97 -22.10 -19.25
C TYR A 558 -10.82 -22.06 -17.75
N ARG A 559 -11.43 -21.06 -17.12
CA ARG A 559 -11.50 -20.94 -15.66
C ARG A 559 -12.88 -20.49 -15.22
N ALA A 560 -13.20 -20.76 -13.97
CA ALA A 560 -14.48 -20.42 -13.38
C ALA A 560 -14.30 -19.49 -12.18
N TYR A 561 -15.24 -18.56 -12.01
CA TYR A 561 -15.41 -17.77 -10.81
C TYR A 561 -16.39 -18.49 -9.89
N SER A 562 -15.91 -19.02 -8.77
CA SER A 562 -16.72 -19.77 -7.81
C SER A 562 -17.14 -18.89 -6.64
N GLN A 563 -18.40 -19.04 -6.21
CA GLN A 563 -18.98 -18.26 -5.12
C GLN A 563 -18.12 -18.35 -3.85
N TYR A 564 -17.85 -17.19 -3.25
CA TYR A 564 -16.97 -17.01 -2.09
C TYR A 564 -15.51 -17.50 -2.27
N VAL A 565 -15.08 -17.88 -3.49
CA VAL A 565 -13.68 -18.26 -3.81
C VAL A 565 -13.02 -17.24 -4.72
N GLY A 566 -13.79 -16.70 -5.68
CA GLY A 566 -13.30 -15.87 -6.76
C GLY A 566 -12.87 -16.69 -7.98
N TRP A 567 -12.02 -16.10 -8.84
CA TRP A 567 -11.42 -16.82 -9.97
C TRP A 567 -10.53 -17.96 -9.48
N MET A 568 -10.81 -19.16 -9.99
CA MET A 568 -9.98 -20.34 -9.83
C MET A 568 -8.86 -20.36 -10.90
N GLY A 569 -7.96 -21.34 -10.81
CA GLY A 569 -6.95 -21.58 -11.86
C GLY A 569 -7.57 -21.96 -13.21
N TRP A 570 -6.72 -22.19 -14.20
CA TRP A 570 -7.13 -22.55 -15.55
C TRP A 570 -7.11 -24.07 -15.76
N ALA A 571 -8.23 -24.62 -16.23
CA ALA A 571 -8.38 -25.98 -16.71
C ALA A 571 -8.18 -26.01 -18.22
N LYS A 572 -7.90 -27.20 -18.75
CA LYS A 572 -7.53 -27.40 -20.14
C LYS A 572 -8.18 -28.67 -20.69
N ASN A 573 -8.65 -28.65 -21.93
CA ASN A 573 -8.97 -29.85 -22.72
C ASN A 573 -9.73 -30.98 -21.99
N GLY A 574 -10.87 -30.67 -21.41
CA GLY A 574 -11.77 -31.64 -20.76
C GLY A 574 -11.58 -31.74 -19.26
N GLU A 575 -10.49 -31.18 -18.71
CA GLU A 575 -10.29 -31.07 -17.26
C GLU A 575 -11.37 -30.18 -16.62
N PRO A 576 -11.90 -30.50 -15.44
CA PRO A 576 -12.96 -29.69 -14.85
C PRO A 576 -12.46 -28.32 -14.36
N ALA A 577 -13.34 -27.33 -14.30
CA ALA A 577 -13.14 -26.01 -13.68
C ALA A 577 -14.33 -25.70 -12.76
N GLY A 578 -14.08 -25.15 -11.56
CA GLY A 578 -15.10 -24.95 -10.53
C GLY A 578 -14.99 -25.94 -9.40
N SER A 579 -16.12 -26.41 -8.87
CA SER A 579 -16.13 -27.42 -7.83
C SER A 579 -17.28 -28.41 -7.91
N THR A 580 -17.13 -29.60 -7.36
CA THR A 580 -18.23 -30.56 -7.21
C THR A 580 -18.28 -31.06 -5.78
N GLY A 581 -19.45 -31.04 -5.13
CA GLY A 581 -19.60 -31.49 -3.74
C GLY A 581 -19.20 -30.46 -2.68
N ALA A 582 -18.71 -29.28 -3.09
CA ALA A 582 -18.41 -28.16 -2.19
C ALA A 582 -19.58 -27.19 -2.00
N THR A 583 -20.74 -27.49 -2.62
CA THR A 583 -21.95 -26.63 -2.66
C THR A 583 -21.70 -25.19 -3.09
N ARG A 584 -20.72 -24.96 -3.97
CA ARG A 584 -20.37 -23.63 -4.51
C ARG A 584 -20.80 -23.49 -5.96
N GLN A 585 -21.69 -22.54 -6.20
CA GLN A 585 -22.13 -22.16 -7.53
C GLN A 585 -21.04 -21.39 -8.29
N LEU A 586 -21.01 -21.57 -9.61
CA LEU A 586 -20.27 -20.69 -10.51
C LEU A 586 -21.06 -19.40 -10.74
N GLU A 587 -20.36 -18.27 -10.77
CA GLU A 587 -20.94 -16.98 -11.13
C GLU A 587 -20.50 -16.53 -12.53
N ALA A 588 -19.28 -16.90 -12.95
CA ALA A 588 -18.69 -16.50 -14.23
C ALA A 588 -17.72 -17.56 -14.79
N ILE A 589 -17.55 -17.57 -16.12
CA ILE A 589 -16.62 -18.43 -16.86
C ILE A 589 -15.82 -17.58 -17.84
N GLN A 590 -14.53 -17.89 -18.01
CA GLN A 590 -13.68 -17.38 -19.09
C GLN A 590 -13.12 -18.54 -19.89
N ILE A 591 -13.00 -18.37 -21.21
CA ILE A 591 -12.46 -19.36 -22.15
C ILE A 591 -11.43 -18.67 -23.05
N ARG A 592 -10.38 -19.37 -23.45
CA ARG A 592 -9.49 -18.95 -24.54
C ARG A 592 -9.04 -20.16 -25.36
N ILE A 593 -8.84 -19.97 -26.66
CA ILE A 593 -8.25 -20.97 -27.55
C ILE A 593 -6.86 -20.52 -27.99
N VAL A 594 -5.91 -21.45 -27.96
CA VAL A 594 -4.51 -21.18 -28.32
C VAL A 594 -3.94 -22.36 -29.12
N PRO A 595 -2.91 -22.15 -29.95
CA PRO A 595 -2.17 -23.25 -30.56
C PRO A 595 -1.69 -24.24 -29.51
N LYS A 596 -1.65 -25.53 -29.87
CA LYS A 596 -1.25 -26.63 -28.99
C LYS A 596 0.08 -26.30 -28.30
N ASN A 597 0.10 -26.38 -26.97
CA ASN A 597 1.29 -26.21 -26.12
C ASN A 597 1.98 -24.83 -26.23
N SER A 598 1.29 -23.79 -26.71
CA SER A 598 1.87 -22.45 -26.87
C SER A 598 1.97 -21.64 -25.57
N ILE A 599 1.18 -21.98 -24.55
CA ILE A 599 1.17 -21.30 -23.25
C ILE A 599 1.01 -22.29 -22.09
N ALA A 600 1.45 -21.88 -20.91
CA ALA A 600 1.13 -22.52 -19.64
C ALA A 600 0.41 -21.50 -18.75
N LEU A 601 -0.72 -21.90 -18.15
CA LEU A 601 -1.53 -21.03 -17.29
C LEU A 601 -1.59 -21.58 -15.85
N PRO A 602 -1.80 -20.72 -14.84
CA PRO A 602 -1.82 -21.13 -13.44
C PRO A 602 -2.83 -22.27 -13.16
N SER A 603 -2.37 -23.32 -12.47
CA SER A 603 -3.16 -24.49 -12.07
C SER A 603 -4.17 -24.19 -10.95
N GLY A 604 -4.95 -25.20 -10.51
CA GLY A 604 -5.92 -25.04 -9.41
C GLY A 604 -7.32 -24.63 -9.88
N ALA A 605 -7.72 -25.12 -11.05
CA ALA A 605 -8.99 -24.79 -11.68
C ALA A 605 -10.18 -25.50 -11.06
N PHE A 606 -9.95 -26.65 -10.42
CA PHE A 606 -11.00 -27.52 -9.94
C PHE A 606 -10.82 -27.90 -8.48
N TYR A 607 -11.95 -28.08 -7.80
CA TYR A 607 -12.00 -28.55 -6.44
C TYR A 607 -13.15 -29.54 -6.22
N ASN A 608 -12.85 -30.76 -5.84
CA ASN A 608 -13.88 -31.72 -5.45
C ASN A 608 -13.57 -32.27 -4.04
N PRO A 609 -14.27 -31.88 -2.97
CA PRO A 609 -14.06 -32.48 -1.65
C PRO A 609 -14.16 -34.01 -1.62
N ALA A 610 -14.84 -34.65 -2.58
CA ALA A 610 -14.96 -36.10 -2.70
C ALA A 610 -13.92 -36.77 -3.64
N ASN A 611 -13.40 -36.09 -4.68
CA ASN A 611 -12.45 -36.66 -5.67
C ASN A 611 -11.21 -35.79 -5.94
N THR A 612 -10.95 -34.74 -5.18
CA THR A 612 -9.56 -34.27 -5.08
C THR A 612 -8.92 -35.35 -4.24
N PRO A 613 -7.97 -36.15 -4.77
CA PRO A 613 -7.08 -36.85 -3.88
C PRO A 613 -6.40 -35.73 -3.11
N VAL A 614 -6.89 -35.45 -1.90
CA VAL A 614 -5.91 -35.35 -0.84
C VAL A 614 -5.17 -36.67 -0.98
N PRO A 615 -3.85 -36.72 -1.29
CA PRO A 615 -3.15 -37.99 -1.17
C PRO A 615 -3.67 -38.61 0.12
N ASP A 616 -4.35 -39.78 0.08
CA ASP A 616 -5.19 -40.17 1.23
C ASP A 616 -4.29 -40.48 2.44
N LEU A 617 -3.94 -39.43 3.13
CA LEU A 617 -2.99 -39.34 4.20
C LEU A 617 -3.47 -38.26 5.14
N TYR A 618 -4.39 -37.35 4.79
CA TYR A 618 -5.01 -36.41 5.73
C TYR A 618 -6.27 -35.69 5.21
N ASP A 619 -7.08 -35.10 6.11
CA ASP A 619 -8.26 -34.26 5.81
C ASP A 619 -8.08 -32.85 6.40
N LEU A 620 -7.57 -31.89 5.60
CA LEU A 620 -7.36 -30.51 6.06
C LEU A 620 -8.62 -29.66 5.84
N ASN A 621 -9.23 -29.19 6.93
CA ASN A 621 -10.34 -28.24 6.94
C ASN A 621 -10.00 -27.01 7.80
N TYR A 622 -10.19 -25.81 7.27
CA TYR A 622 -9.92 -24.55 7.98
C TYR A 622 -10.97 -23.49 7.69
N SER A 623 -10.98 -22.44 8.51
CA SER A 623 -11.88 -21.30 8.37
C SER A 623 -11.20 -20.04 8.91
N THR A 624 -11.51 -18.87 8.34
CA THR A 624 -11.11 -17.56 8.86
C THR A 624 -12.30 -16.83 9.47
N HIS A 625 -12.06 -16.08 10.55
CA HIS A 625 -13.00 -15.12 11.11
C HIS A 625 -12.81 -13.77 10.41
N VAL A 626 -13.84 -13.23 9.77
CA VAL A 626 -13.80 -11.96 9.04
C VAL A 626 -14.51 -10.89 9.86
N SER A 627 -13.90 -9.71 9.96
CA SER A 627 -14.42 -8.56 10.70
C SER A 627 -15.83 -8.19 10.24
N TYR A 628 -16.73 -7.95 11.19
CA TYR A 628 -18.16 -7.68 10.99
C TYR A 628 -18.98 -8.79 10.29
N VAL A 629 -18.37 -9.93 9.94
CA VAL A 629 -19.05 -11.07 9.30
C VAL A 629 -19.08 -12.29 10.23
N GLY A 630 -17.98 -12.58 10.91
CA GLY A 630 -17.82 -13.77 11.74
C GLY A 630 -17.04 -14.89 11.06
N TRP A 631 -17.17 -16.12 11.57
CA TRP A 631 -16.53 -17.30 10.99
C TRP A 631 -17.11 -17.63 9.61
N MET A 632 -16.24 -17.72 8.62
CA MET A 632 -16.59 -18.20 7.29
C MET A 632 -16.88 -19.71 7.32
N PRO A 633 -17.65 -20.26 6.35
CA PRO A 633 -17.81 -21.69 6.20
C PRO A 633 -16.47 -22.40 6.10
N ASN A 634 -16.39 -23.61 6.65
CA ASN A 634 -15.18 -24.43 6.58
C ASN A 634 -14.84 -24.72 5.12
N VAL A 635 -13.56 -24.62 4.79
CA VAL A 635 -13.03 -24.89 3.46
C VAL A 635 -11.91 -25.90 3.57
N SER A 636 -11.74 -26.75 2.56
CA SER A 636 -10.60 -27.67 2.57
C SER A 636 -9.35 -27.05 1.97
N GLN A 637 -8.27 -27.83 1.87
CA GLN A 637 -7.01 -27.38 1.30
C GLN A 637 -7.14 -26.63 -0.05
N GLY A 638 -6.37 -25.57 -0.21
CA GLY A 638 -6.25 -24.76 -1.41
C GLY A 638 -7.41 -23.77 -1.63
N ILE A 639 -8.49 -23.86 -0.85
CA ILE A 639 -9.70 -23.06 -1.06
C ILE A 639 -9.66 -21.77 -0.24
N MET A 640 -10.08 -20.67 -0.84
CA MET A 640 -10.06 -19.38 -0.16
C MET A 640 -11.01 -19.38 1.05
N SER A 641 -10.51 -18.91 2.19
CA SER A 641 -11.31 -18.52 3.36
C SER A 641 -11.05 -17.04 3.65
N GLY A 642 -12.10 -16.22 3.65
CA GLY A 642 -12.04 -14.76 3.79
C GLY A 642 -12.91 -14.03 2.76
N THR A 643 -12.59 -12.77 2.48
CA THR A 643 -13.19 -11.97 1.40
C THR A 643 -12.12 -11.32 0.53
N THR A 644 -12.45 -10.94 -0.69
CA THR A 644 -11.55 -10.16 -1.55
C THR A 644 -12.30 -8.97 -2.10
N GLY A 645 -11.71 -7.76 -2.04
CA GLY A 645 -12.27 -6.56 -2.67
C GLY A 645 -13.46 -5.95 -1.92
N ARG A 646 -13.66 -6.32 -0.65
CA ARG A 646 -14.67 -5.74 0.25
C ARG A 646 -14.07 -4.98 1.43
N SER A 647 -12.74 -4.95 1.54
CA SER A 647 -12.01 -4.27 2.62
C SER A 647 -12.24 -4.82 4.03
N PHE A 648 -12.92 -5.96 4.17
CA PHE A 648 -13.07 -6.64 5.46
C PHE A 648 -11.83 -7.48 5.79
N ALA A 649 -11.28 -7.23 6.98
CA ALA A 649 -10.10 -7.94 7.45
C ALA A 649 -10.45 -9.34 8.00
N VAL A 650 -9.58 -10.29 7.72
CA VAL A 650 -9.49 -11.54 8.49
C VAL A 650 -8.88 -11.20 9.85
N GLU A 651 -9.51 -11.63 10.95
CA GLU A 651 -9.07 -11.36 12.33
C GLU A 651 -8.51 -12.62 13.00
N ALA A 652 -8.95 -13.81 12.56
CA ALA A 652 -8.45 -15.08 13.05
C ALA A 652 -8.52 -16.21 12.00
N LEU A 653 -7.75 -17.27 12.22
CA LEU A 653 -7.74 -18.53 11.49
C LEU A 653 -7.93 -19.69 12.48
N ARG A 654 -8.69 -20.72 12.08
CA ARG A 654 -8.79 -22.00 12.82
C ARG A 654 -8.69 -23.21 11.90
N ILE A 655 -8.24 -24.34 12.46
CA ILE A 655 -8.33 -25.65 11.81
C ILE A 655 -9.63 -26.28 12.31
N ALA A 656 -10.62 -26.37 11.43
CA ALA A 656 -11.99 -26.66 11.81
C ALA A 656 -12.24 -28.12 12.22
N LYS A 657 -11.29 -29.02 11.90
CA LYS A 657 -11.32 -30.44 12.28
C LYS A 657 -9.90 -30.96 12.38
N ALA A 658 -9.63 -31.87 13.32
CA ALA A 658 -8.33 -32.52 13.43
C ALA A 658 -7.92 -33.17 12.10
N ILE A 659 -6.67 -32.96 11.70
CA ILE A 659 -6.12 -33.44 10.44
C ILE A 659 -5.63 -34.87 10.67
N SER A 660 -6.51 -35.85 10.47
CA SER A 660 -6.21 -37.27 10.75
C SER A 660 -5.68 -38.00 9.52
N GLN A 661 -4.60 -38.76 9.71
CA GLN A 661 -4.02 -39.65 8.71
C GLN A 661 -4.67 -41.03 8.71
N ARG A 662 -4.42 -41.82 7.65
CA ARG A 662 -4.98 -43.19 7.52
C ARG A 662 -4.57 -44.14 8.64
N ASP A 663 -3.39 -43.92 9.23
CA ASP A 663 -2.88 -44.71 10.36
C ASP A 663 -3.41 -44.23 11.74
N GLY A 664 -4.29 -43.23 11.76
CA GLY A 664 -4.86 -42.65 12.98
C GLY A 664 -3.99 -41.57 13.62
N SER A 665 -2.77 -41.31 13.12
CA SER A 665 -1.96 -40.17 13.56
C SER A 665 -2.57 -38.84 13.11
N THR A 666 -2.24 -37.74 13.79
CA THR A 666 -2.75 -36.40 13.44
C THR A 666 -1.61 -35.48 13.01
N ILE A 667 -1.88 -34.64 12.01
CA ILE A 667 -0.98 -33.56 11.59
C ILE A 667 -1.36 -32.31 12.37
N THR A 668 -0.37 -31.70 13.03
CA THR A 668 -0.59 -30.47 13.78
C THR A 668 -0.03 -29.28 13.01
N ILE A 669 -0.93 -28.40 12.55
CA ILE A 669 -0.57 -27.07 12.05
C ILE A 669 -0.40 -26.14 13.24
N ARG A 670 0.69 -25.40 13.25
CA ARG A 670 0.94 -24.33 14.22
C ARG A 670 0.95 -22.98 13.51
N CYS A 671 0.62 -21.95 14.26
CA CYS A 671 0.51 -20.61 13.71
C CYS A 671 1.03 -19.56 14.67
N SER A 672 1.75 -18.61 14.10
CA SER A 672 2.08 -17.33 14.69
C SER A 672 1.44 -16.25 13.82
N SER A 673 0.74 -15.32 14.45
CA SER A 673 -0.01 -14.25 13.80
C SER A 673 0.48 -12.88 14.25
N LYS A 674 0.37 -11.90 13.37
CA LYS A 674 0.57 -10.49 13.68
C LYS A 674 -0.77 -9.77 13.50
N SER A 675 -1.43 -9.46 14.61
CA SER A 675 -2.72 -8.78 14.61
C SER A 675 -2.51 -7.26 14.75
N ALA A 676 -2.90 -6.50 13.74
CA ALA A 676 -2.67 -5.06 13.63
C ALA A 676 -1.17 -4.73 13.82
N ASN A 677 -0.86 -3.89 14.81
CA ASN A 677 0.51 -3.49 15.15
C ASN A 677 1.09 -4.32 16.31
N ASP A 678 0.41 -5.39 16.75
CA ASP A 678 0.93 -6.27 17.80
C ASP A 678 2.20 -6.99 17.31
N PRO A 679 3.12 -7.35 18.22
CA PRO A 679 4.20 -8.27 17.88
C PRO A 679 3.64 -9.62 17.42
N TRP A 680 4.47 -10.41 16.73
CA TRP A 680 4.12 -11.78 16.37
C TRP A 680 3.72 -12.56 17.63
N SER A 681 2.55 -13.18 17.60
CA SER A 681 2.10 -14.06 18.66
C SER A 681 3.01 -15.28 18.77
N ALA A 682 2.98 -15.93 19.93
CA ALA A 682 3.63 -17.22 20.10
C ALA A 682 3.13 -18.21 19.02
N ASP A 683 4.05 -19.04 18.53
CA ASP A 683 3.69 -20.12 17.61
C ASP A 683 2.94 -21.20 18.39
N ILE A 684 1.64 -21.32 18.13
CA ILE A 684 0.73 -22.19 18.88
C ILE A 684 0.07 -23.21 17.94
N PRO A 685 -0.28 -24.42 18.43
CA PRO A 685 -1.15 -25.32 17.69
C PRO A 685 -2.47 -24.63 17.35
N VAL A 686 -2.94 -24.80 16.11
CA VAL A 686 -4.24 -24.30 15.69
C VAL A 686 -5.21 -25.47 15.62
N THR A 687 -6.29 -25.37 16.38
CA THR A 687 -7.38 -26.37 16.43
C THR A 687 -8.72 -25.67 16.22
N GLU A 688 -9.82 -26.36 16.47
CA GLU A 688 -11.15 -25.76 16.39
C GLU A 688 -11.38 -24.76 17.53
N GLN A 689 -10.84 -25.05 18.72
CA GLN A 689 -10.97 -24.24 19.94
C GLN A 689 -9.79 -23.27 20.13
N GLN A 690 -8.61 -23.61 19.61
CA GLN A 690 -7.40 -22.79 19.71
C GLN A 690 -7.12 -22.11 18.36
N ILE A 691 -7.39 -20.81 18.29
CA ILE A 691 -7.34 -20.03 17.05
C ILE A 691 -6.05 -19.24 16.92
N CYS A 692 -5.67 -18.91 15.68
CA CYS A 692 -4.57 -18.00 15.39
C CYS A 692 -5.09 -16.60 15.05
N GLY A 693 -4.79 -15.61 15.88
CA GLY A 693 -5.36 -14.26 15.82
C GLY A 693 -6.36 -14.02 16.95
N THR A 694 -7.33 -13.12 16.74
CA THR A 694 -8.33 -12.75 17.76
C THR A 694 -9.71 -12.62 17.15
N THR A 695 -10.77 -12.98 17.87
CA THR A 695 -12.16 -12.68 17.47
C THR A 695 -12.75 -11.59 18.35
N GLY A 696 -13.47 -10.63 17.78
CA GLY A 696 -14.27 -9.65 18.54
C GLY A 696 -13.51 -8.45 19.10
N GLN A 697 -12.22 -8.29 18.74
CA GLN A 697 -11.38 -7.15 19.15
C GLN A 697 -11.13 -6.14 18.01
N THR A 698 -11.76 -6.32 16.84
CA THR A 698 -11.55 -5.50 15.63
C THR A 698 -10.08 -5.39 15.20
N LYS A 699 -9.26 -6.40 15.54
CA LYS A 699 -7.85 -6.47 15.15
C LYS A 699 -7.70 -7.31 13.89
N ALA A 700 -7.39 -6.64 12.80
CA ALA A 700 -7.06 -7.28 11.53
C ALA A 700 -5.78 -8.12 11.64
N LEU A 701 -5.73 -9.29 11.04
CA LEU A 701 -4.49 -10.02 10.81
C LEU A 701 -3.72 -9.29 9.70
N ASN A 702 -2.57 -8.74 10.04
CA ASN A 702 -1.68 -8.11 9.08
C ASN A 702 -0.71 -9.13 8.52
N GLY A 703 -0.29 -10.13 9.30
CA GLY A 703 0.62 -11.18 8.88
C GLY A 703 0.34 -12.53 9.54
N ILE A 704 0.71 -13.61 8.86
CA ILE A 704 0.58 -14.98 9.35
C ILE A 704 1.79 -15.83 8.97
N LYS A 705 2.20 -16.72 9.87
CA LYS A 705 3.18 -17.78 9.67
C LYS A 705 2.55 -19.09 10.06
N LEU A 706 2.52 -20.06 9.15
CA LEU A 706 2.02 -21.41 9.42
C LEU A 706 3.18 -22.40 9.35
N THR A 707 3.32 -23.20 10.39
CA THR A 707 4.32 -24.25 10.49
C THR A 707 3.64 -25.59 10.79
N LEU A 708 4.43 -26.66 10.74
CA LEU A 708 4.02 -28.00 11.15
C LEU A 708 4.79 -28.38 12.42
N SER A 709 4.28 -29.34 13.19
CA SER A 709 5.06 -29.95 14.28
C SER A 709 6.39 -30.50 13.74
N GLU A 710 7.43 -30.58 14.56
CA GLU A 710 8.74 -31.10 14.12
C GLU A 710 8.67 -32.49 13.49
N THR A 711 7.75 -33.33 13.96
CA THR A 711 7.52 -34.67 13.44
C THR A 711 6.85 -34.62 12.06
N ASP A 712 5.82 -33.79 11.91
CA ASP A 712 5.06 -33.65 10.67
C ASP A 712 5.86 -32.92 9.59
N ALA A 713 6.66 -31.92 9.97
CA ALA A 713 7.52 -31.16 9.08
C ALA A 713 8.61 -32.01 8.40
N LYS A 714 8.87 -33.24 8.87
CA LYS A 714 9.78 -34.19 8.19
C LYS A 714 9.12 -34.87 7.00
N LYS A 715 7.79 -35.00 7.01
CA LYS A 715 7.01 -35.72 5.99
C LYS A 715 6.25 -34.78 5.07
N TYR A 716 5.85 -33.62 5.56
CA TYR A 716 5.00 -32.68 4.84
C TYR A 716 5.58 -31.28 4.83
N ASP A 717 5.14 -30.52 3.84
CA ASP A 717 5.28 -29.10 3.69
C ASP A 717 3.90 -28.43 3.77
N ILE A 718 3.82 -27.32 4.50
CA ILE A 718 2.64 -26.46 4.51
C ILE A 718 2.88 -25.26 3.60
N TYR A 719 1.96 -25.04 2.66
CA TYR A 719 1.93 -23.88 1.78
C TYR A 719 0.71 -23.01 2.09
N TYR A 720 0.87 -21.70 2.06
CA TYR A 720 -0.22 -20.77 2.28
C TYR A 720 0.03 -19.45 1.56
N GLN A 721 -1.03 -18.78 1.14
CA GLN A 721 -0.96 -17.43 0.56
C GLN A 721 -2.05 -16.54 1.12
N THR A 722 -1.77 -15.25 1.18
CA THR A 722 -2.69 -14.23 1.70
C THR A 722 -3.11 -13.26 0.60
N HIS A 723 -4.34 -12.80 0.67
CA HIS A 723 -4.82 -11.66 -0.10
C HIS A 723 -4.79 -10.43 0.80
N LEU A 724 -4.06 -9.39 0.41
CA LEU A 724 -3.93 -8.16 1.20
C LEU A 724 -4.83 -7.06 0.67
N SER A 725 -5.37 -6.23 1.56
CA SER A 725 -6.19 -5.07 1.20
C SER A 725 -5.41 -4.14 0.27
N TRP A 726 -6.06 -3.73 -0.83
CA TRP A 726 -5.54 -2.83 -1.86
C TRP A 726 -4.29 -3.32 -2.64
N ILE A 727 -3.69 -4.47 -2.26
CA ILE A 727 -2.54 -5.08 -2.96
C ILE A 727 -2.97 -6.33 -3.73
N GLY A 728 -3.86 -7.17 -3.18
CA GLY A 728 -4.32 -8.40 -3.82
C GLY A 728 -3.63 -9.68 -3.32
N TRP A 729 -3.74 -10.77 -4.08
CA TRP A 729 -3.07 -12.04 -3.75
C TRP A 729 -1.55 -11.91 -3.78
N GLN A 730 -0.91 -12.39 -2.72
CA GLN A 730 0.53 -12.49 -2.61
C GLN A 730 1.02 -13.88 -3.05
N GLU A 731 2.31 -13.99 -3.34
CA GLU A 731 2.97 -15.26 -3.62
C GLU A 731 2.77 -16.30 -2.52
N TRP A 732 2.75 -17.57 -2.91
CA TRP A 732 2.72 -18.69 -1.96
C TRP A 732 3.94 -18.65 -1.04
N LYS A 733 3.67 -18.84 0.24
CA LYS A 733 4.63 -18.99 1.34
C LYS A 733 4.62 -20.41 1.83
N LYS A 734 5.74 -20.82 2.41
CA LYS A 734 5.96 -22.19 2.86
C LYS A 734 6.56 -22.23 4.26
N ASN A 735 6.16 -23.21 5.08
CA ASN A 735 6.84 -23.60 6.32
C ASN A 735 7.37 -22.45 7.20
N GLY A 736 6.48 -21.58 7.69
CA GLY A 736 6.85 -20.50 8.62
C GLY A 736 7.34 -19.21 7.97
N GLU A 737 7.43 -19.15 6.64
CA GLU A 737 7.64 -17.89 5.92
C GLU A 737 6.52 -16.87 6.20
N VAL A 738 6.86 -15.59 6.26
CA VAL A 738 5.86 -14.55 6.51
C VAL A 738 4.96 -14.38 5.28
N ALA A 739 3.65 -14.63 5.45
CA ALA A 739 2.61 -14.26 4.49
C ALA A 739 1.86 -13.03 5.01
N GLY A 740 1.82 -11.97 4.20
CA GLY A 740 1.33 -10.66 4.61
C GLY A 740 2.44 -9.73 5.15
N ASP A 741 2.09 -8.96 6.17
CA ASP A 741 2.92 -7.97 6.88
C ASP A 741 3.44 -6.84 5.96
N LYS A 742 2.55 -6.29 5.13
CA LYS A 742 2.85 -5.12 4.27
C LYS A 742 2.27 -3.84 4.90
N PRO A 743 3.06 -2.74 4.98
CA PRO A 743 2.60 -1.49 5.59
C PRO A 743 1.28 -1.00 5.00
N GLY A 744 0.35 -0.59 5.88
CA GLY A 744 -0.95 -0.04 5.49
C GLY A 744 -1.94 -1.05 4.88
N SER A 745 -1.62 -2.35 4.91
CA SER A 745 -2.51 -3.41 4.42
C SER A 745 -2.83 -4.42 5.52
N HIS A 746 -3.94 -5.13 5.33
CA HIS A 746 -4.39 -6.23 6.17
C HIS A 746 -4.77 -7.43 5.32
N ILE A 747 -4.75 -8.63 5.90
CA ILE A 747 -5.19 -9.85 5.23
C ILE A 747 -6.71 -9.81 5.11
N GLU A 748 -7.23 -9.96 3.89
CA GLU A 748 -8.66 -10.11 3.60
C GLU A 748 -9.04 -11.58 3.36
N ALA A 749 -8.10 -12.42 2.90
CA ALA A 749 -8.33 -13.85 2.68
C ALA A 749 -7.05 -14.70 2.73
N ILE A 750 -7.22 -16.01 2.99
CA ILE A 750 -6.13 -16.99 3.10
C ILE A 750 -6.46 -18.25 2.29
N ARG A 751 -5.44 -18.86 1.66
CA ARG A 751 -5.47 -20.24 1.15
C ARG A 751 -4.36 -21.05 1.82
N ILE A 752 -4.59 -22.32 2.16
CA ILE A 752 -3.65 -23.22 2.85
C ILE A 752 -3.71 -24.60 2.20
N LYS A 753 -2.57 -25.21 1.91
CA LYS A 753 -2.48 -26.62 1.45
C LYS A 753 -1.30 -27.33 2.09
N LEU A 754 -1.41 -28.65 2.21
CA LEU A 754 -0.33 -29.52 2.69
C LEU A 754 0.15 -30.37 1.52
N VAL A 755 1.45 -30.57 1.42
CA VAL A 755 2.09 -31.36 0.36
C VAL A 755 3.08 -32.32 1.00
N GLU A 756 3.01 -33.60 0.69
CA GLU A 756 4.00 -34.59 1.10
C GLU A 756 5.35 -34.34 0.41
N LYS A 757 6.44 -34.57 1.14
CA LYS A 757 7.82 -34.31 0.68
C LYS A 757 8.37 -35.38 -0.25
#